data_AF-A0A851ZU51-F1
#
_entry.id   AF-A0A851ZU51-F1
#
_cell.length_a   1.000
_cell.length_b   1.000
_cell.length_c   1.000
_cell.angle_alpha   90.00
_cell.angle_beta   90.00
_cell.angle_gamma   90.00
#
_symmetry.space_group_name_H-M   'P 1'
#
loop_
_entity.id
_entity.type
_entity.pdbx_description
1 polymer ?
#
loop_
_entity_poly.entity_id
_entity_poly.type
_entity_poly.pdbx_seq_one_letter_code
_entity_poly.pdbx_strand_id
1 'polypeptide(L)'
;SDHMENICGYLMKYTNLVTGWQYRYFVLNNDAGLLEYFVNEQSRHLKPRGTLQLAGAVISPSDEDSHTFTVNAASGEQYKLRATDAKERQHWVSRLQICTQHHTEAIGKNNPPLKSRSFSLASQGSANSPGVQRRPSQNAVSFFNVGHHRLPTGKRVPIMQPDHLVDVREMMSQAEGQQRDLIRSIECLPASGHLTSLDQDLLMLKATSMATMNCLNDCFHILQLQHASQQKGSLPAGTTISWLEPKISLANHFKNGAAQNFPAEINKAASVREEQSVAEPCQLTREPEEINPDEELEDICDEKEDDLGAVEEQRSVILHLLSQLKLGMDLTRVVLPTFILEKRSLLEMYADFMSHPDLFVAITNGSGPEERMIRFVEYYLTSFHEGRKGAIAKKPYNPIIGETFHCSWRMPKSSVATDAGTSSCAHSPSEQVAPPKDVEGQAEPDCYTVKFVAEQVSHHPPVSGFYAECVERNMCVNAHVWTKSKFLGMSIGVTMVGEGVLHLLEHGEEYTFSLPCAYARSILTVPWVELGGKVNINCAKTGYSASINFHTKPFYGGKLHRVTGEVKQNMTNTVVCRVQGEWNSVLEFTYSNGETKYVDLTKLSVTRKRVRPLEKQGPFESRRLWQHVTESLRDGDIDKATEHKRALEERQRNEERLRAETETPWCTKYFLKDGDGWVYHKPLWKTVSAAQTQQTDSN
;
A
#
# COMPACT_ATOMS: atom_id res chain seq x y z
N SER A 1 -10.70 -10.22 47.50
CA SER A 1 -9.89 -9.01 47.23
C SER A 1 -8.47 -9.47 47.02
N ASP A 2 -8.20 -10.01 45.83
CA ASP A 2 -6.85 -10.39 45.42
C ASP A 2 -6.26 -9.16 44.73
N HIS A 3 -5.29 -8.53 45.37
CA HIS A 3 -4.54 -7.44 44.73
C HIS A 3 -3.92 -7.98 43.44
N MET A 4 -4.23 -7.35 42.30
CA MET A 4 -3.60 -7.68 41.01
C MET A 4 -2.12 -7.26 41.06
N GLU A 5 -1.27 -8.09 41.65
CA GLU A 5 0.17 -7.80 41.76
C GLU A 5 0.81 -7.60 40.39
N ASN A 6 1.55 -6.49 40.22
CA ASN A 6 2.31 -6.25 39.00
C ASN A 6 3.28 -7.41 38.77
N ILE A 7 3.18 -8.07 37.61
CA ILE A 7 4.12 -9.14 37.26
C ILE A 7 5.31 -8.53 36.51
N CYS A 8 6.50 -9.02 36.82
CA CYS A 8 7.70 -8.65 36.10
C CYS A 8 8.58 -9.89 35.89
N GLY A 9 9.32 -9.91 34.79
CA GLY A 9 10.16 -11.05 34.45
C GLY A 9 10.75 -10.94 33.07
N TYR A 10 11.68 -11.85 32.76
CA TYR A 10 12.32 -11.88 31.47
C TYR A 10 11.47 -12.64 30.46
N LEU A 11 11.24 -12.01 29.30
CA LEU A 11 10.70 -12.68 28.13
C LEU A 11 11.63 -12.43 26.95
N MET A 12 11.70 -13.40 26.05
CA MET A 12 12.30 -13.19 24.75
C MET A 12 11.31 -12.39 23.90
N LYS A 13 11.67 -11.16 23.54
CA LYS A 13 10.90 -10.32 22.63
C LYS A 13 11.48 -10.46 21.22
N TYR A 14 10.63 -10.75 20.24
CA TYR A 14 11.01 -10.61 18.85
C TYR A 14 11.11 -9.11 18.52
N THR A 15 12.29 -8.68 18.07
CA THR A 15 12.61 -7.26 17.87
C THR A 15 12.46 -6.86 16.41
N ASN A 16 13.31 -7.39 15.54
CA ASN A 16 13.20 -7.30 14.09
C ASN A 16 13.87 -8.53 13.47
N LEU A 17 13.89 -8.63 12.14
CA LEU A 17 14.50 -9.76 11.44
C LEU A 17 16.02 -9.86 11.63
N VAL A 18 16.70 -8.74 11.88
CA VAL A 18 18.16 -8.67 11.98
C VAL A 18 18.65 -9.09 13.37
N THR A 19 18.05 -8.54 14.42
CA THR A 19 18.40 -8.84 15.81
C THR A 19 17.61 -10.03 16.38
N GLY A 20 16.53 -10.44 15.72
CA GLY A 20 15.75 -11.61 16.08
C GLY A 20 15.13 -11.54 17.48
N TRP A 21 15.20 -12.65 18.20
CA TRP A 21 14.75 -12.76 19.58
C TRP A 21 15.78 -12.18 20.55
N GLN A 22 15.30 -11.34 21.47
CA GLN A 22 16.15 -10.63 22.41
C GLN A 22 15.55 -10.72 23.81
N TYR A 23 16.38 -11.03 24.80
CA TYR A 23 15.96 -11.01 26.20
C TYR A 23 15.61 -9.59 26.60
N ARG A 24 14.39 -9.39 27.09
CA ARG A 24 13.92 -8.11 27.61
C ARG A 24 13.23 -8.35 28.94
N TYR A 25 13.40 -7.40 29.85
CA TYR A 25 12.70 -7.43 31.12
C TYR A 25 11.37 -6.74 30.96
N PHE A 26 10.27 -7.46 31.14
CA PHE A 26 8.91 -6.96 31.03
C PHE A 26 8.34 -6.64 32.40
N VAL A 27 7.51 -5.60 32.44
CA VAL A 27 6.74 -5.20 33.60
C VAL A 27 5.30 -4.99 33.15
N LEU A 28 4.38 -5.79 33.70
CA LEU A 28 2.95 -5.58 33.57
C LEU A 28 2.49 -4.65 34.70
N ASN A 29 2.11 -3.43 34.34
CA ASN A 29 1.49 -2.49 35.24
C ASN A 29 -0.03 -2.70 35.19
N ASN A 30 -0.56 -3.43 36.17
CA ASN A 30 -1.99 -3.72 36.27
C ASN A 30 -2.83 -2.49 36.57
N ASP A 31 -2.27 -1.49 37.29
CA ASP A 31 -3.02 -0.29 37.64
C ASP A 31 -3.19 0.63 36.43
N ALA A 32 -2.13 0.78 35.62
CA ALA A 32 -2.14 1.61 34.41
C ALA A 32 -2.68 0.89 33.16
N GLY A 33 -2.78 -0.45 33.18
CA GLY A 33 -3.15 -1.24 32.01
C GLY A 33 -2.08 -1.24 30.93
N LEU A 34 -0.81 -1.19 31.33
CA LEU A 34 0.34 -1.06 30.44
C LEU A 34 1.25 -2.28 30.54
N LEU A 35 1.75 -2.75 29.39
CA LEU A 35 2.86 -3.69 29.32
C LEU A 35 4.11 -2.94 28.85
N GLU A 36 5.09 -2.85 29.73
CA GLU A 36 6.33 -2.12 29.50
C GLU A 36 7.50 -3.10 29.38
N TYR A 37 8.52 -2.74 28.60
CA TYR A 37 9.76 -3.52 28.58
C TYR A 37 11.02 -2.67 28.57
N PHE A 38 12.06 -3.26 29.15
CA PHE A 38 13.37 -2.66 29.35
C PHE A 38 14.45 -3.56 28.76
N VAL A 39 15.64 -3.01 28.56
CA VAL A 39 16.77 -3.79 28.03
C VAL A 39 17.14 -4.92 28.99
N ASN A 40 17.17 -4.61 30.28
CA ASN A 40 17.40 -5.53 31.38
C ASN A 40 16.70 -5.02 32.65
N GLU A 41 16.69 -5.83 33.70
CA GLU A 41 16.08 -5.45 34.99
C GLU A 41 16.73 -4.22 35.62
N GLN A 42 18.06 -4.06 35.50
CA GLN A 42 18.74 -2.90 36.07
C GLN A 42 18.26 -1.59 35.43
N SER A 43 17.87 -1.60 34.16
CA SER A 43 17.37 -0.42 33.43
C SER A 43 15.92 -0.03 33.76
N ARG A 44 15.27 -0.67 34.74
CA ARG A 44 13.87 -0.37 35.14
C ARG A 44 13.66 1.07 35.64
N HIS A 45 14.71 1.69 36.20
CA HIS A 45 14.67 3.09 36.65
C HIS A 45 14.81 4.10 35.49
N LEU A 46 15.18 3.63 34.30
CA LEU A 46 15.27 4.45 33.09
C LEU A 46 13.93 4.42 32.35
N LYS A 47 13.80 5.24 31.30
CA LYS A 47 12.60 5.23 30.45
C LYS A 47 12.44 3.84 29.79
N PRO A 48 11.23 3.24 29.79
CA PRO A 48 10.98 1.97 29.11
C PRO A 48 11.34 2.06 27.63
N ARG A 49 11.88 0.96 27.10
CA ARG A 49 12.27 0.84 25.69
C ARG A 49 11.04 0.74 24.78
N GLY A 50 9.92 0.26 25.32
CA GLY A 50 8.61 0.32 24.69
C GLY A 50 7.51 0.04 25.70
N THR A 51 6.34 0.57 25.41
CA THR A 51 5.14 0.50 26.25
C THR A 51 3.96 0.15 25.34
N LEU A 52 3.09 -0.76 25.78
CA LEU A 52 1.93 -1.23 25.03
C LEU A 52 0.66 -1.06 25.89
N GLN A 53 -0.35 -0.39 25.35
CA GLN A 53 -1.66 -0.29 26.00
C GLN A 53 -2.43 -1.60 25.87
N LEU A 54 -2.87 -2.15 27.00
CA LEU A 54 -3.57 -3.44 27.02
C LEU A 54 -5.09 -3.33 26.87
N ALA A 55 -5.65 -2.13 27.02
CA ALA A 55 -7.08 -1.96 26.84
C ALA A 55 -7.48 -2.26 25.37
N GLY A 56 -8.42 -3.19 25.18
CA GLY A 56 -8.82 -3.70 23.87
C GLY A 56 -7.78 -4.58 23.16
N ALA A 57 -6.69 -4.97 23.84
CA ALA A 57 -5.67 -5.83 23.25
C ALA A 57 -6.16 -7.29 23.13
N VAL A 58 -5.63 -8.03 22.15
CA VAL A 58 -5.90 -9.45 21.94
C VAL A 58 -4.62 -10.24 22.20
N ILE A 59 -4.68 -11.15 23.18
CA ILE A 59 -3.56 -12.02 23.55
C ILE A 59 -3.82 -13.38 22.91
N SER A 60 -2.95 -13.78 21.99
CA SER A 60 -3.08 -15.02 21.24
C SER A 60 -1.87 -15.92 21.54
N PRO A 61 -2.03 -16.99 22.34
CA PRO A 61 -1.04 -18.06 22.44
C PRO A 61 -0.72 -18.64 21.06
N SER A 62 0.53 -19.06 20.85
CA SER A 62 0.89 -19.72 19.60
C SER A 62 0.31 -21.14 19.57
N ASP A 63 -0.31 -21.51 18.45
CA ASP A 63 -0.68 -22.90 18.12
C ASP A 63 0.52 -23.69 17.57
N GLU A 64 1.61 -22.99 17.20
CA GLU A 64 2.82 -23.58 16.61
C GLU A 64 3.76 -24.20 17.67
N ASP A 65 3.81 -23.61 18.87
CA ASP A 65 4.70 -24.08 19.94
C ASP A 65 4.16 -23.73 21.33
N SER A 66 4.68 -24.42 22.36
CA SER A 66 4.23 -24.26 23.74
C SER A 66 4.83 -23.08 24.50
N HIS A 67 5.67 -22.25 23.88
CA HIS A 67 6.47 -21.19 24.53
C HIS A 67 6.13 -19.77 24.05
N THR A 68 5.61 -19.65 22.84
CA THR A 68 5.40 -18.38 22.13
C THR A 68 3.96 -17.91 22.26
N PHE A 69 3.77 -16.59 22.29
CA PHE A 69 2.48 -15.93 22.25
C PHE A 69 2.61 -14.53 21.66
N THR A 70 1.49 -13.93 21.26
CA THR A 70 1.44 -12.57 20.72
C THR A 70 0.50 -11.70 21.55
N VAL A 71 0.85 -10.42 21.67
CA VAL A 71 0.02 -9.39 22.27
C VAL A 71 -0.25 -8.34 21.19
N ASN A 72 -1.50 -8.25 20.75
CA ASN A 72 -1.95 -7.34 19.70
C ASN A 72 -2.72 -6.19 20.34
N ALA A 73 -2.14 -5.01 20.40
CA ALA A 73 -2.82 -3.84 20.94
C ALA A 73 -3.93 -3.34 19.99
N ALA A 74 -4.93 -2.66 20.54
CA ALA A 74 -5.98 -2.02 19.76
C ALA A 74 -5.44 -0.93 18.81
N SER A 75 -4.27 -0.36 19.11
CA SER A 75 -3.54 0.57 18.23
C SER A 75 -2.99 -0.08 16.95
N GLY A 76 -2.99 -1.40 16.87
CA GLY A 76 -2.38 -2.17 15.77
C GLY A 76 -0.92 -2.58 16.02
N GLU A 77 -0.30 -2.13 17.12
CA GLU A 77 1.04 -2.59 17.52
C GLU A 77 1.01 -4.05 18.02
N GLN A 78 2.00 -4.85 17.63
CA GLN A 78 2.09 -6.27 18.00
C GLN A 78 3.43 -6.60 18.63
N TYR A 79 3.39 -7.25 19.81
CA TYR A 79 4.56 -7.89 20.41
C TYR A 79 4.47 -9.41 20.27
N LYS A 80 5.47 -10.01 19.62
CA LYS A 80 5.68 -11.46 19.62
C LYS A 80 6.68 -11.82 20.71
N LEU A 81 6.24 -12.62 21.68
CA LEU A 81 6.94 -12.92 22.93
C LEU A 81 7.11 -14.43 23.08
N ARG A 82 8.21 -14.84 23.70
CA ARG A 82 8.52 -16.24 24.01
C ARG A 82 8.95 -16.33 25.47
N ALA A 83 8.26 -17.18 26.22
CA ALA A 83 8.61 -17.53 27.59
C ALA A 83 9.66 -18.66 27.61
N THR A 84 10.26 -18.91 28.77
CA THR A 84 11.28 -19.95 28.93
C THR A 84 10.68 -21.36 28.86
N ASP A 85 9.46 -21.54 29.38
CA ASP A 85 8.72 -22.80 29.36
C ASP A 85 7.20 -22.57 29.15
N ALA A 86 6.46 -23.66 28.96
CA ALA A 86 5.02 -23.63 28.75
C ALA A 86 4.23 -23.13 29.96
N LYS A 87 4.74 -23.33 31.17
CA LYS A 87 4.11 -22.91 32.42
C LYS A 87 4.24 -21.39 32.57
N GLU A 88 5.42 -20.86 32.31
CA GLU A 88 5.70 -19.42 32.32
C GLU A 88 4.91 -18.72 31.21
N ARG A 89 4.81 -19.30 30.01
CA ARG A 89 3.93 -18.80 28.94
C ARG A 89 2.50 -18.67 29.45
N GLN A 90 1.94 -19.74 30.01
CA GLN A 90 0.57 -19.76 30.49
C GLN A 90 0.34 -18.74 31.61
N HIS A 91 1.33 -18.56 32.49
CA HIS A 91 1.31 -17.55 33.54
C HIS A 91 1.21 -16.13 32.96
N TRP A 92 2.10 -15.76 32.04
CA TRP A 92 2.07 -14.45 31.38
C TRP A 92 0.78 -14.21 30.59
N VAL A 93 0.36 -15.17 29.77
CA VAL A 93 -0.87 -15.08 28.96
C VAL A 93 -2.08 -14.83 29.86
N SER A 94 -2.25 -15.62 30.93
CA SER A 94 -3.37 -15.48 31.86
C SER A 94 -3.39 -14.10 32.51
N ARG A 95 -2.25 -13.63 33.02
CA ARG A 95 -2.17 -12.32 33.70
C ARG A 95 -2.42 -11.15 32.74
N LEU A 96 -1.91 -11.23 31.52
CA LEU A 96 -2.15 -10.23 30.47
C LEU A 96 -3.62 -10.20 30.03
N GLN A 97 -4.26 -11.36 29.88
CA GLN A 97 -5.69 -11.46 29.55
C GLN A 97 -6.57 -10.84 30.64
N ILE A 98 -6.29 -11.15 31.91
CA ILE A 98 -7.04 -10.58 33.04
C ILE A 98 -6.89 -9.05 33.08
N CYS A 99 -5.66 -8.53 32.94
CA CYS A 99 -5.41 -7.09 32.91
C CYS A 99 -6.14 -6.41 31.75
N THR A 100 -6.05 -7.00 30.56
CA THR A 100 -6.73 -6.51 29.35
C THR A 100 -8.24 -6.47 29.53
N GLN A 101 -8.84 -7.55 30.04
CA GLN A 101 -10.28 -7.62 30.29
C GLN A 101 -10.71 -6.53 31.28
N HIS A 102 -10.03 -6.41 32.41
CA HIS A 102 -10.33 -5.41 33.43
C HIS A 102 -10.33 -3.98 32.87
N HIS A 103 -9.30 -3.61 32.11
CA HIS A 103 -9.18 -2.27 31.54
C HIS A 103 -10.13 -2.02 30.37
N THR A 104 -10.43 -3.05 29.57
CA THR A 104 -11.42 -2.94 28.49
C THR A 104 -12.82 -2.72 29.06
N GLU A 105 -13.19 -3.44 30.11
CA GLU A 105 -14.48 -3.28 30.79
C GLU A 105 -14.58 -1.91 31.51
N ALA A 106 -13.50 -1.42 32.10
CA ALA A 106 -13.46 -0.09 32.70
C ALA A 106 -13.67 1.03 31.68
N ILE A 107 -13.07 0.93 30.48
CA ILE A 107 -13.31 1.87 29.38
C ILE A 107 -14.77 1.78 28.89
N GLY A 108 -15.31 0.57 28.74
CA GLY A 108 -16.70 0.36 28.30
C GLY A 108 -17.76 0.90 29.28
N LYS A 109 -17.43 1.01 30.57
CA LYS A 109 -18.31 1.62 31.59
C LYS A 109 -18.27 3.15 31.56
N ASN A 110 -17.13 3.74 31.23
CA ASN A 110 -16.96 5.19 31.11
C ASN A 110 -17.39 5.75 29.75
N ASN A 111 -17.39 4.92 28.71
CA ASN A 111 -17.90 5.20 27.37
C ASN A 111 -18.79 4.03 26.90
N PRO A 112 -20.08 4.02 27.28
CA PRO A 112 -20.97 2.95 26.84
C PRO A 112 -21.07 2.95 25.32
N PRO A 113 -21.11 1.77 24.66
CA PRO A 113 -21.36 1.71 23.23
C PRO A 113 -22.69 2.38 22.93
N LEU A 114 -22.75 3.15 21.82
CA LEU A 114 -24.00 3.66 21.29
C LEU A 114 -24.97 2.48 21.15
N LYS A 115 -26.14 2.59 21.77
CA LYS A 115 -27.18 1.55 21.71
C LYS A 115 -27.38 1.15 20.25
N SER A 116 -27.16 -0.13 19.96
CA SER A 116 -27.58 -0.74 18.71
C SER A 116 -29.07 -0.47 18.53
N ARG A 117 -29.45 0.16 17.42
CA ARG A 117 -30.85 0.23 16.99
C ARG A 117 -31.29 -1.18 16.63
N SER A 118 -31.90 -1.88 17.58
CA SER A 118 -32.80 -2.98 17.28
C SER A 118 -34.03 -2.40 16.58
N PHE A 119 -34.12 -2.62 15.26
CA PHE A 119 -35.37 -2.40 14.55
C PHE A 119 -36.35 -3.52 14.94
N SER A 120 -37.40 -3.17 15.66
CA SER A 120 -38.61 -3.97 15.77
C SER A 120 -39.81 -3.04 15.82
N LEU A 121 -40.73 -3.26 14.88
CA LEU A 121 -42.00 -2.56 14.68
C LEU A 121 -42.87 -2.62 15.94
N ALA A 122 -43.51 -1.50 16.31
CA ALA A 122 -44.98 -1.36 16.38
C ALA A 122 -45.44 -0.10 17.17
N SER A 123 -46.32 0.65 16.52
CA SER A 123 -47.49 1.43 16.98
C SER A 123 -47.49 2.32 18.25
N GLN A 124 -47.91 3.57 17.99
CA GLN A 124 -48.87 4.41 18.73
C GLN A 124 -48.46 5.13 20.03
N GLY A 125 -48.79 6.44 20.07
CA GLY A 125 -49.02 7.19 21.31
C GLY A 125 -48.52 8.64 21.28
N SER A 126 -49.40 9.57 20.97
CA SER A 126 -49.21 11.03 21.04
C SER A 126 -48.97 11.55 22.46
N ALA A 127 -48.16 12.62 22.59
CA ALA A 127 -48.50 13.91 23.25
C ALA A 127 -47.32 14.60 24.00
N ASN A 128 -47.20 15.91 23.73
CA ASN A 128 -46.71 17.02 24.57
C ASN A 128 -45.21 17.26 24.84
N SER A 129 -44.73 18.35 24.22
CA SER A 129 -43.62 19.26 24.59
C SER A 129 -43.92 19.99 25.94
N PRO A 130 -43.03 20.79 26.61
CA PRO A 130 -42.06 21.73 26.02
C PRO A 130 -40.69 22.02 26.71
N GLY A 131 -39.72 22.37 25.85
CA GLY A 131 -38.80 23.53 25.89
C GLY A 131 -37.96 23.88 27.13
N VAL A 132 -36.63 23.95 26.95
CA VAL A 132 -35.75 25.02 27.50
C VAL A 132 -34.61 25.34 26.52
N GLN A 133 -34.36 26.64 26.35
CA GLN A 133 -33.43 27.34 25.46
C GLN A 133 -31.97 27.39 25.96
N ARG A 134 -31.04 27.61 25.01
CA ARG A 134 -29.86 28.53 24.97
C ARG A 134 -28.63 27.81 24.39
N ARG A 135 -28.24 28.03 23.13
CA ARG A 135 -27.59 29.17 22.43
C ARG A 135 -26.12 28.82 22.13
N PRO A 136 -25.63 29.08 20.90
CA PRO A 136 -24.28 28.75 20.45
C PRO A 136 -23.31 29.90 20.72
N SER A 137 -22.01 29.62 20.84
CA SER A 137 -20.95 30.63 20.81
C SER A 137 -20.01 30.39 19.62
N GLN A 138 -20.03 31.35 18.70
CA GLN A 138 -19.02 31.61 17.67
C GLN A 138 -17.87 32.48 18.23
N ASN A 139 -16.79 32.53 17.44
CA ASN A 139 -15.58 33.38 17.48
C ASN A 139 -14.40 32.76 18.25
N ALA A 140 -13.26 32.37 17.64
CA ALA A 140 -12.36 32.99 16.66
C ALA A 140 -11.48 34.12 17.22
N VAL A 141 -10.22 34.10 16.76
CA VAL A 141 -9.20 35.17 16.69
C VAL A 141 -8.03 35.11 17.70
N SER A 142 -6.90 34.65 17.16
CA SER A 142 -5.55 35.24 17.13
C SER A 142 -4.88 35.76 18.41
N PHE A 143 -3.68 35.22 18.67
CA PHE A 143 -2.51 36.01 19.10
C PHE A 143 -1.24 35.51 18.38
N PHE A 144 -0.82 36.23 17.34
CA PHE A 144 0.57 36.29 16.89
C PHE A 144 1.13 37.65 17.29
N ASN A 145 2.35 37.70 17.84
CA ASN A 145 3.31 38.74 17.50
C ASN A 145 4.71 38.40 18.02
N VAL A 146 5.63 38.01 17.11
CA VAL A 146 7.06 38.36 17.23
C VAL A 146 7.61 38.63 15.84
N GLY A 147 7.81 39.93 15.57
CA GLY A 147 8.95 40.54 14.87
C GLY A 147 9.50 39.92 13.59
N HIS A 148 9.19 40.56 12.46
CA HIS A 148 9.92 40.44 11.20
C HIS A 148 11.38 40.91 11.32
N HIS A 149 12.33 40.03 10.97
CA HIS A 149 13.57 40.44 10.32
C HIS A 149 13.63 39.82 8.92
N ARG A 150 13.68 40.68 7.89
CA ARG A 150 13.88 40.32 6.49
C ARG A 150 15.28 39.73 6.30
N LEU A 151 15.39 38.59 5.63
CA LEU A 151 16.63 38.11 5.00
C LEU A 151 16.40 37.95 3.49
N PRO A 152 17.42 38.20 2.65
CA PRO A 152 17.23 38.46 1.22
C PRO A 152 17.14 37.17 0.40
N THR A 153 16.40 37.28 -0.70
CA THR A 153 16.40 36.37 -1.84
C THR A 153 17.81 36.18 -2.41
N GLY A 154 18.27 34.93 -2.59
CA GLY A 154 19.55 34.64 -3.24
C GLY A 154 19.78 33.17 -3.61
N LYS A 155 19.70 32.90 -4.92
CA LYS A 155 20.53 32.04 -5.80
C LYS A 155 21.05 30.66 -5.32
N ARG A 156 21.03 29.71 -6.29
CA ARG A 156 21.68 28.38 -6.33
C ARG A 156 22.92 28.30 -5.44
N VAL A 157 22.97 27.31 -4.54
CA VAL A 157 24.15 26.99 -3.72
C VAL A 157 25.13 26.14 -4.55
N PRO A 158 26.35 26.62 -4.82
CA PRO A 158 27.46 25.77 -5.27
C PRO A 158 28.17 25.15 -4.05
N ILE A 159 28.80 23.99 -4.28
CA ILE A 159 29.91 23.38 -3.52
C ILE A 159 30.27 24.10 -2.20
N MET A 160 29.99 23.47 -1.05
CA MET A 160 30.33 24.02 0.28
C MET A 160 31.83 24.29 0.37
N GLN A 161 32.21 25.56 0.53
CA GLN A 161 33.56 25.95 0.92
C GLN A 161 33.80 25.69 2.42
N PRO A 162 35.05 25.41 2.85
CA PRO A 162 35.39 25.04 4.23
C PRO A 162 34.94 26.05 5.31
N ASP A 163 34.78 27.32 4.94
CA ASP A 163 34.45 28.41 5.87
C ASP A 163 33.00 28.32 6.41
N HIS A 164 32.07 27.69 5.70
CA HIS A 164 30.66 27.60 6.13
C HIS A 164 30.41 26.62 7.28
N LEU A 165 31.29 25.64 7.51
CA LEU A 165 31.18 24.76 8.69
C LEU A 165 31.57 25.49 9.97
N VAL A 166 32.40 26.53 9.87
CA VAL A 166 32.77 27.40 11.00
C VAL A 166 31.57 28.25 11.40
N ASP A 167 30.87 28.86 10.43
CA ASP A 167 29.65 29.62 10.66
C ASP A 167 28.55 28.78 11.32
N VAL A 168 28.35 27.54 10.84
CA VAL A 168 27.39 26.59 11.44
C VAL A 168 27.78 26.23 12.86
N ARG A 169 29.07 26.00 13.13
CA ARG A 169 29.57 25.72 14.48
C ARG A 169 29.32 26.88 15.44
N GLU A 170 29.50 28.12 14.97
CA GLU A 170 29.26 29.32 15.77
C GLU A 170 27.77 29.50 16.07
N MET A 171 26.89 29.33 15.08
CA MET A 171 25.44 29.37 15.26
C MET A 171 24.95 28.29 16.23
N MET A 172 25.51 27.08 16.16
CA MET A 172 25.19 26.01 17.09
C MET A 172 25.62 26.33 18.53
N SER A 173 26.81 26.90 18.70
CA SER A 173 27.29 27.31 20.03
C SER A 173 26.41 28.41 20.64
N GLN A 174 25.94 29.35 19.82
CA GLN A 174 24.99 30.38 20.25
C GLN A 174 23.63 29.76 20.64
N ALA A 175 23.11 28.82 19.86
CA ALA A 175 21.87 28.11 20.16
C ALA A 175 21.95 27.26 21.43
N GLU A 176 23.08 26.57 21.67
CA GLU A 176 23.35 25.85 22.94
C GLU A 176 23.42 26.80 24.14
N GLY A 177 23.95 28.01 23.96
CA GLY A 177 23.90 29.08 24.95
C GLY A 177 22.47 29.47 25.31
N GLN A 178 21.66 29.80 24.31
CA GLN A 178 20.27 30.21 24.50
C GLN A 178 19.41 29.09 25.11
N GLN A 179 19.60 27.85 24.69
CA GLN A 179 18.93 26.69 25.29
C GLN A 179 19.27 26.55 26.78
N ARG A 180 20.55 26.68 27.14
CA ARG A 180 21.00 26.55 28.53
C ARG A 180 20.46 27.67 29.42
N ASP A 181 20.37 28.89 28.89
CA ASP A 181 19.76 30.02 29.60
C ASP A 181 18.24 29.83 29.77
N LEU A 182 17.56 29.29 28.76
CA LEU A 182 16.15 28.90 28.84
C LEU A 182 15.92 27.83 29.93
N ILE A 183 16.73 26.78 29.95
CA ILE A 183 16.64 25.70 30.95
C ILE A 183 16.86 26.27 32.36
N ARG A 184 17.89 27.09 32.54
CA ARG A 184 18.17 27.73 33.84
C ARG A 184 17.02 28.62 34.28
N SER A 185 16.42 29.39 33.35
CA SER A 185 15.28 30.26 33.66
C SER A 185 14.06 29.47 34.12
N ILE A 186 13.80 28.31 33.53
CA ILE A 186 12.70 27.40 33.93
C ILE A 186 13.01 26.75 35.29
N GLU A 187 14.25 26.34 35.54
CA GLU A 187 14.66 25.69 36.79
C GLU A 187 14.72 26.65 37.99
N CYS A 188 14.96 27.94 37.75
CA CYS A 188 14.95 28.97 38.79
C CYS A 188 13.53 29.44 39.19
N LEU A 189 12.47 28.93 38.54
CA LEU A 189 11.10 29.27 38.93
C LEU A 189 10.73 28.68 40.30
N PRO A 190 9.93 29.39 41.10
CA PRO A 190 9.52 28.93 42.42
C PRO A 190 8.68 27.66 42.35
N ALA A 191 8.77 26.83 43.39
CA ALA A 191 8.03 25.57 43.51
C ALA A 191 6.51 25.76 43.74
N SER A 192 6.08 26.98 44.06
CA SER A 192 4.67 27.34 44.24
C SER A 192 4.38 28.74 43.69
N GLY A 193 3.29 28.87 42.94
CA GLY A 193 2.90 30.11 42.25
C GLY A 193 2.05 29.83 40.99
N HIS A 194 1.63 30.90 40.30
CA HIS A 194 0.84 30.80 39.05
C HIS A 194 1.66 30.28 37.85
N LEU A 195 2.99 30.33 37.93
CA LEU A 195 3.93 29.76 36.97
C LEU A 195 5.03 29.07 37.77
N THR A 196 5.24 27.77 37.55
CA THR A 196 6.20 26.97 38.33
C THR A 196 7.16 26.23 37.42
N SER A 197 8.27 25.75 37.96
CA SER A 197 9.22 24.88 37.24
C SER A 197 8.62 23.52 36.84
N LEU A 198 7.40 23.21 37.32
CA LEU A 198 6.61 22.02 36.99
C LEU A 198 5.47 22.32 36.00
N ASP A 199 5.39 23.53 35.47
CA ASP A 199 4.38 23.91 34.47
C ASP A 199 4.52 23.06 33.19
N GLN A 200 3.41 22.51 32.71
CA GLN A 200 3.39 21.54 31.63
C GLN A 200 3.89 22.14 30.30
N ASP A 201 3.58 23.40 30.03
CA ASP A 201 3.99 24.08 28.80
C ASP A 201 5.48 24.45 28.86
N LEU A 202 5.99 24.85 30.04
CA LEU A 202 7.41 25.10 30.25
C LEU A 202 8.25 23.83 30.19
N LEU A 203 7.76 22.72 30.75
CA LEU A 203 8.42 21.41 30.65
C LEU A 203 8.42 20.89 29.22
N MET A 204 7.32 21.10 28.48
CA MET A 204 7.25 20.78 27.06
C MET A 204 8.21 21.64 26.24
N LEU A 205 8.31 22.95 26.53
CA LEU A 205 9.27 23.84 25.88
C LEU A 205 10.73 23.41 26.17
N LYS A 206 11.03 23.04 27.40
CA LYS A 206 12.34 22.48 27.81
C LYS A 206 12.66 21.18 27.06
N ALA A 207 11.71 20.25 26.99
CA ALA A 207 11.89 18.96 26.32
C ALA A 207 12.06 19.13 24.79
N THR A 208 11.24 19.97 24.16
CA THR A 208 11.31 20.25 22.72
C THR A 208 12.61 20.97 22.37
N SER A 209 13.02 21.99 23.15
CA SER A 209 14.30 22.68 22.95
C SER A 209 15.51 21.73 23.06
N MET A 210 15.47 20.79 24.00
CA MET A 210 16.49 19.75 24.13
C MET A 210 16.52 18.73 23.00
N ALA A 211 15.35 18.29 22.53
CA ALA A 211 15.26 17.42 21.37
C ALA A 211 15.77 18.12 20.10
N THR A 212 15.41 19.39 19.88
CA THR A 212 15.89 20.19 18.75
C THR A 212 17.41 20.30 18.72
N MET A 213 18.04 20.56 19.87
CA MET A 213 19.50 20.69 19.93
C MET A 213 20.23 19.37 19.75
N ASN A 214 19.66 18.25 20.19
CA ASN A 214 20.20 16.92 19.87
C ASN A 214 20.13 16.64 18.37
N CYS A 215 18.99 16.93 17.73
CA CYS A 215 18.85 16.74 16.28
C CYS A 215 19.83 17.62 15.48
N LEU A 216 20.02 18.88 15.88
CA LEU A 216 21.00 19.77 15.23
C LEU A 216 22.44 19.27 15.41
N ASN A 217 22.79 18.74 16.58
CA ASN A 217 24.09 18.12 16.84
C ASN A 217 24.32 16.86 15.98
N ASP A 218 23.31 16.00 15.85
CA ASP A 218 23.38 14.82 14.97
C ASP A 218 23.55 15.22 13.49
N CYS A 219 22.78 16.21 13.03
CA CYS A 219 22.91 16.74 11.67
C CYS A 219 24.30 17.33 11.40
N PHE A 220 24.85 18.10 12.33
CA PHE A 220 26.19 18.66 12.20
C PHE A 220 27.27 17.59 12.22
N HIS A 221 27.11 16.54 13.04
CA HIS A 221 28.02 15.39 13.04
C HIS A 221 28.03 14.66 11.69
N ILE A 222 26.85 14.46 11.09
CA ILE A 222 26.73 13.87 9.74
C ILE A 222 27.43 14.75 8.69
N LEU A 223 27.28 16.07 8.76
CA LEU A 223 27.96 17.01 7.86
C LEU A 223 29.48 16.96 8.02
N GLN A 224 29.99 16.83 9.24
CA GLN A 224 31.43 16.64 9.50
C GLN A 224 31.94 15.31 8.93
N LEU A 225 31.17 14.22 9.05
CA LEU A 225 31.52 12.92 8.48
C LEU A 225 31.55 12.96 6.95
N GLN A 226 30.61 13.68 6.32
CA GLN A 226 30.59 13.88 4.87
C GLN A 226 31.77 14.74 4.38
N HIS A 227 32.14 15.78 5.12
CA HIS A 227 33.31 16.59 4.78
C HIS A 227 34.62 15.81 4.96
N ALA A 228 34.73 15.00 6.02
CA ALA A 228 35.89 14.14 6.27
C ALA A 228 36.02 12.99 5.24
N SER A 229 34.90 12.48 4.71
CA SER A 229 34.93 11.47 3.64
C SER A 229 35.34 12.09 2.30
N GLN A 230 34.95 13.32 2.00
CA GLN A 230 35.36 14.04 0.79
C GLN A 230 36.84 14.44 0.79
N GLN A 231 37.44 14.74 1.95
CA GLN A 231 38.89 14.99 2.04
C GLN A 231 39.76 13.73 1.95
N LYS A 232 39.19 12.52 2.10
CA LYS A 232 39.92 11.24 2.01
C LYS A 232 40.19 10.75 0.58
N GLY A 233 39.90 11.55 -0.45
CA GLY A 233 40.22 11.25 -1.84
C GLY A 233 41.71 11.35 -2.22
N SER A 234 42.62 11.65 -1.29
CA SER A 234 44.06 11.66 -1.57
C SER A 234 44.86 11.28 -0.33
N LEU A 235 45.35 10.04 -0.26
CA LEU A 235 46.64 9.58 0.29
C LEU A 235 46.70 8.02 0.29
N PRO A 236 47.89 7.39 0.18
CA PRO A 236 48.03 5.96 -0.11
C PRO A 236 47.84 5.05 1.09
N ALA A 237 47.58 3.77 0.80
CA ALA A 237 47.33 2.70 1.76
C ALA A 237 48.47 2.53 2.78
N GLY A 238 48.11 2.55 4.06
CA GLY A 238 48.97 2.12 5.16
C GLY A 238 49.14 3.13 6.28
N THR A 239 48.11 3.35 7.10
CA THR A 239 48.30 3.80 8.49
C THR A 239 47.12 3.36 9.35
N THR A 240 47.38 2.40 10.22
CA THR A 240 46.46 1.94 11.28
C THR A 240 46.26 3.09 12.28
N ILE A 241 45.03 3.54 12.54
CA ILE A 241 44.76 4.48 13.63
C ILE A 241 43.55 4.03 14.45
N SER A 242 43.85 3.75 15.72
CA SER A 242 43.01 3.55 16.88
C SER A 242 42.23 4.82 17.25
N TRP A 243 40.89 4.82 17.18
CA TRP A 243 40.04 5.73 17.95
C TRP A 243 38.66 5.11 18.20
N LEU A 244 38.60 4.27 19.24
CA LEU A 244 37.39 4.01 20.02
C LEU A 244 37.72 4.50 21.43
N GLU A 245 37.13 5.62 21.84
CA GLU A 245 36.57 5.86 23.18
C GLU A 245 36.25 7.34 23.41
N PRO A 246 35.14 7.66 24.11
CA PRO A 246 34.81 9.02 24.49
C PRO A 246 35.61 9.42 25.73
N LYS A 247 36.47 10.43 25.63
CA LYS A 247 37.06 11.10 26.81
C LYS A 247 36.71 12.58 26.83
N ILE A 248 35.86 12.92 27.79
CA ILE A 248 35.65 14.28 28.28
C ILE A 248 36.90 14.71 29.03
N SER A 249 37.43 15.91 28.76
CA SER A 249 38.16 16.71 29.75
C SER A 249 38.21 18.19 29.35
N LEU A 250 37.86 19.04 30.32
CA LEU A 250 37.98 20.50 30.31
C LEU A 250 39.46 20.95 30.35
N ALA A 251 39.78 22.03 29.64
CA ALA A 251 40.44 23.25 30.14
C ALA A 251 41.40 23.92 29.11
N ASN A 252 41.01 25.15 28.72
CA ASN A 252 41.78 26.39 28.68
C ASN A 252 42.99 26.66 27.75
N HIS A 253 42.88 27.86 27.13
CA HIS A 253 43.87 28.92 26.85
C HIS A 253 44.49 29.14 25.44
N PHE A 254 44.00 30.22 24.78
CA PHE A 254 44.68 31.36 24.11
C PHE A 254 45.65 31.19 22.90
N LYS A 255 45.32 31.90 21.80
CA LYS A 255 46.08 32.96 21.06
C LYS A 255 46.02 32.88 19.51
N ASN A 256 45.46 33.96 18.94
CA ASN A 256 45.90 34.78 17.80
C ASN A 256 46.69 34.17 16.61
N GLY A 257 46.14 34.39 15.40
CA GLY A 257 46.69 35.40 14.49
C GLY A 257 47.35 34.93 13.18
N ALA A 258 46.98 35.66 12.12
CA ALA A 258 47.72 35.99 10.89
C ALA A 258 47.40 35.22 9.58
N ALA A 259 46.93 36.04 8.64
CA ALA A 259 46.73 35.87 7.20
C ALA A 259 47.93 35.33 6.41
N GLN A 260 47.65 34.74 5.23
CA GLN A 260 48.31 35.10 3.96
C GLN A 260 47.70 34.41 2.71
N ASN A 261 47.21 35.28 1.81
CA ASN A 261 47.31 35.34 0.33
C ASN A 261 47.17 34.11 -0.59
N PHE A 262 46.21 34.23 -1.51
CA PHE A 262 46.09 33.55 -2.82
C PHE A 262 47.07 34.09 -3.88
N PRO A 263 47.31 33.34 -4.97
CA PRO A 263 46.70 33.66 -6.29
C PRO A 263 46.19 32.38 -7.03
N ALA A 264 45.02 32.30 -7.66
CA ALA A 264 44.44 32.99 -8.84
C ALA A 264 45.05 32.57 -10.19
N GLU A 265 44.39 31.63 -10.89
CA GLU A 265 44.49 31.45 -12.35
C GLU A 265 43.12 31.11 -12.98
N ILE A 266 42.98 31.50 -14.25
CA ILE A 266 41.77 31.92 -14.97
C ILE A 266 41.47 30.99 -16.16
N ASN A 267 40.19 30.94 -16.59
CA ASN A 267 39.60 30.46 -17.87
C ASN A 267 38.91 29.08 -17.80
N LYS A 268 37.76 28.79 -18.46
CA LYS A 268 36.82 29.52 -19.34
C LYS A 268 35.53 28.67 -19.41
N ALA A 269 34.36 29.31 -19.46
CA ALA A 269 33.07 28.64 -19.59
C ALA A 269 32.64 28.49 -21.07
N ALA A 270 32.04 27.35 -21.41
CA ALA A 270 31.29 27.14 -22.66
C ALA A 270 29.80 26.98 -22.33
N SER A 271 28.97 27.82 -22.97
CA SER A 271 27.52 27.92 -22.75
C SER A 271 26.73 26.99 -23.66
N VAL A 272 25.81 26.21 -23.10
CA VAL A 272 24.71 25.55 -23.83
C VAL A 272 23.40 26.16 -23.34
N ARG A 273 22.55 26.56 -24.29
CA ARG A 273 21.27 27.26 -24.09
C ARG A 273 20.19 26.28 -23.64
N GLU A 274 19.51 26.58 -22.53
CA GLU A 274 18.23 25.97 -22.15
C GLU A 274 17.08 26.69 -22.86
N GLU A 275 16.24 25.95 -23.58
CA GLU A 275 14.95 26.43 -24.09
C GLU A 275 13.93 26.48 -22.94
N GLN A 276 13.35 27.66 -22.72
CA GLN A 276 12.27 27.90 -21.77
C GLN A 276 10.94 27.46 -22.39
N SER A 277 10.33 26.40 -21.86
CA SER A 277 8.90 26.13 -22.07
C SER A 277 8.06 26.87 -21.03
N VAL A 278 7.13 27.67 -21.53
CA VAL A 278 6.22 28.51 -20.76
C VAL A 278 5.19 27.63 -20.05
N ALA A 279 5.04 27.81 -18.74
CA ALA A 279 4.00 27.16 -17.94
C ALA A 279 2.63 27.76 -18.27
N GLU A 280 1.73 26.96 -18.85
CA GLU A 280 0.32 27.32 -18.97
C GLU A 280 -0.46 27.01 -17.67
N PRO A 281 -1.46 27.82 -17.28
CA PRO A 281 -2.22 27.63 -16.05
C PRO A 281 -3.20 26.44 -16.16
N CYS A 282 -3.21 25.58 -15.14
CA CYS A 282 -4.14 24.46 -14.98
C CYS A 282 -5.61 24.92 -14.81
N GLN A 283 -6.33 25.11 -15.91
CA GLN A 283 -7.80 25.07 -15.96
C GLN A 283 -8.23 24.34 -17.25
N LEU A 284 -8.12 23.01 -17.24
CA LEU A 284 -8.85 22.17 -18.19
C LEU A 284 -9.92 21.44 -17.37
N THR A 285 -11.18 21.74 -17.62
CA THR A 285 -12.27 20.76 -17.50
C THR A 285 -11.81 19.53 -18.27
N ARG A 286 -11.36 18.50 -17.54
CA ARG A 286 -10.83 17.27 -18.12
C ARG A 286 -12.01 16.40 -18.55
N GLU A 287 -12.60 16.74 -19.68
CA GLU A 287 -13.59 15.87 -20.32
C GLU A 287 -12.98 14.48 -20.55
N PRO A 288 -13.72 13.40 -20.28
CA PRO A 288 -13.31 12.03 -20.60
C PRO A 288 -12.96 11.93 -22.08
N GLU A 289 -11.73 11.52 -22.40
CA GLU A 289 -11.34 11.24 -23.78
C GLU A 289 -11.93 9.89 -24.20
N GLU A 290 -12.68 9.87 -25.30
CA GLU A 290 -13.14 8.63 -25.93
C GLU A 290 -12.01 8.05 -26.77
N ILE A 291 -11.38 7.00 -26.25
CA ILE A 291 -10.26 6.33 -26.92
C ILE A 291 -10.81 5.43 -28.03
N ASN A 292 -10.33 5.66 -29.25
CA ASN A 292 -10.66 4.80 -30.38
C ASN A 292 -9.86 3.46 -30.29
N PRO A 293 -10.53 2.31 -30.14
CA PRO A 293 -9.87 1.00 -30.07
C PRO A 293 -9.06 0.63 -31.31
N ASP A 294 -9.29 1.28 -32.46
CA ASP A 294 -8.53 1.05 -33.69
C ASP A 294 -7.10 1.62 -33.62
N GLU A 295 -6.86 2.57 -32.70
CA GLU A 295 -5.52 3.12 -32.47
C GLU A 295 -4.66 2.26 -31.55
N GLU A 296 -5.27 1.26 -30.90
CA GLU A 296 -4.58 0.37 -29.99
C GLU A 296 -3.92 -0.79 -30.75
N LEU A 297 -2.64 -0.98 -30.46
CA LEU A 297 -1.84 -2.06 -31.03
C LEU A 297 -1.71 -3.18 -30.01
N GLU A 298 -1.61 -4.43 -30.48
CA GLU A 298 -1.29 -5.55 -29.61
C GLU A 298 0.01 -5.29 -28.85
N ASP A 299 0.00 -5.61 -27.55
CA ASP A 299 1.14 -5.39 -26.69
C ASP A 299 2.23 -6.45 -26.95
N ILE A 300 3.26 -6.06 -27.72
CA ILE A 300 4.40 -6.93 -28.09
C ILE A 300 5.55 -6.78 -27.08
N CYS A 301 5.37 -6.02 -25.99
CA CYS A 301 6.37 -5.89 -24.94
C CYS A 301 6.52 -7.21 -24.16
N ASP A 302 7.36 -8.11 -24.65
CA ASP A 302 7.78 -9.31 -23.91
C ASP A 302 8.71 -8.87 -22.76
N GLU A 303 8.12 -8.53 -21.61
CA GLU A 303 8.86 -8.27 -20.37
C GLU A 303 9.46 -9.57 -19.83
N LYS A 304 10.61 -10.00 -20.38
CA LYS A 304 11.43 -11.03 -19.73
C LYS A 304 12.00 -10.44 -18.44
N GLU A 305 11.28 -10.62 -17.35
CA GLU A 305 11.70 -10.20 -16.00
C GLU A 305 12.53 -11.28 -15.29
N ASP A 306 13.70 -11.59 -15.84
CA ASP A 306 14.62 -12.58 -15.25
C ASP A 306 15.90 -11.92 -14.75
N ASP A 307 15.82 -11.11 -13.69
CA ASP A 307 17.04 -10.63 -13.03
C ASP A 307 17.02 -10.85 -11.52
N LEU A 308 17.48 -12.04 -11.12
CA LEU A 308 17.85 -12.37 -9.73
C LEU A 308 19.07 -11.54 -9.27
N GLY A 309 19.90 -11.05 -10.20
CA GLY A 309 21.17 -10.37 -9.90
C GLY A 309 20.99 -9.11 -9.06
N ALA A 310 20.00 -8.28 -9.40
CA ALA A 310 19.73 -7.05 -8.68
C ALA A 310 19.36 -7.25 -7.20
N VAL A 311 18.69 -8.37 -6.84
CA VAL A 311 18.28 -8.64 -5.46
C VAL A 311 19.47 -9.10 -4.61
N GLU A 312 20.38 -9.90 -5.18
CA GLU A 312 21.57 -10.38 -4.47
C GLU A 312 22.59 -9.26 -4.25
N GLU A 313 22.83 -8.42 -5.27
CA GLU A 313 23.74 -7.28 -5.18
C GLU A 313 23.27 -6.23 -4.16
N GLN A 314 21.96 -6.04 -4.03
CA GLN A 314 21.36 -5.03 -3.15
C GLN A 314 20.91 -5.59 -1.78
N ARG A 315 21.40 -6.77 -1.39
CA ARG A 315 21.03 -7.42 -0.11
C ARG A 315 21.27 -6.55 1.11
N SER A 316 22.32 -5.73 1.11
CA SER A 316 22.63 -4.80 2.21
C SER A 316 21.53 -3.74 2.39
N VAL A 317 20.98 -3.22 1.29
CA VAL A 317 19.87 -2.25 1.28
C VAL A 317 18.59 -2.89 1.83
N ILE A 318 18.29 -4.13 1.41
CA ILE A 318 17.15 -4.88 1.94
C ILE A 318 17.30 -5.10 3.44
N LEU A 319 18.46 -5.56 3.90
CA LEU A 319 18.71 -5.78 5.34
C LEU A 319 18.61 -4.47 6.14
N HIS A 320 19.12 -3.37 5.60
CA HIS A 320 19.00 -2.06 6.23
C HIS A 320 17.53 -1.64 6.37
N LEU A 321 16.74 -1.75 5.30
CA LEU A 321 15.31 -1.47 5.31
C LEU A 321 14.59 -2.34 6.34
N LEU A 322 14.80 -3.65 6.30
CA LEU A 322 14.16 -4.61 7.21
C LEU A 322 14.54 -4.40 8.68
N SER A 323 15.74 -3.86 8.96
CA SER A 323 16.16 -3.52 10.33
C SER A 323 15.32 -2.40 10.96
N GLN A 324 14.75 -1.52 10.13
CA GLN A 324 13.89 -0.41 10.55
C GLN A 324 12.44 -0.84 10.76
N LEU A 325 12.02 -1.96 10.19
CA LEU A 325 10.64 -2.45 10.27
C LEU A 325 10.39 -3.18 11.59
N LYS A 326 9.23 -2.92 12.19
CA LYS A 326 8.71 -3.64 13.37
C LYS A 326 7.54 -4.53 12.96
N LEU A 327 7.38 -5.66 13.66
CA LEU A 327 6.25 -6.55 13.44
C LEU A 327 4.92 -5.80 13.60
N GLY A 328 4.01 -5.97 12.63
CA GLY A 328 2.72 -5.28 12.56
C GLY A 328 2.77 -3.88 11.94
N MET A 329 3.95 -3.34 11.63
CA MET A 329 4.10 -1.99 11.10
C MET A 329 3.41 -1.83 9.73
N ASP A 330 2.69 -0.72 9.57
CA ASP A 330 2.11 -0.30 8.30
C ASP A 330 3.21 0.12 7.32
N LEU A 331 3.16 -0.43 6.11
CA LEU A 331 4.17 -0.20 5.07
C LEU A 331 3.80 0.91 4.08
N THR A 332 2.63 1.53 4.19
CA THR A 332 2.20 2.62 3.29
C THR A 332 3.16 3.82 3.28
N ARG A 333 3.86 4.06 4.40
CA ARG A 333 4.83 5.16 4.55
C ARG A 333 6.28 4.73 4.35
N VAL A 334 6.51 3.47 4.01
CA VAL A 334 7.86 2.93 3.80
C VAL A 334 8.19 3.04 2.32
N VAL A 335 9.28 3.76 2.01
CA VAL A 335 9.79 3.84 0.65
C VAL A 335 10.55 2.57 0.35
N LEU A 336 10.03 1.80 -0.60
CA LEU A 336 10.68 0.59 -1.08
C LEU A 336 11.74 0.93 -2.15
N PRO A 337 12.87 0.21 -2.19
CA PRO A 337 13.91 0.43 -3.19
C PRO A 337 13.40 0.25 -4.63
N THR A 338 13.96 1.01 -5.56
CA THR A 338 13.50 1.02 -6.96
C THR A 338 13.74 -0.31 -7.68
N PHE A 339 14.77 -1.07 -7.32
CA PHE A 339 15.09 -2.34 -7.96
C PHE A 339 14.07 -3.46 -7.70
N ILE A 340 13.20 -3.32 -6.68
CA ILE A 340 12.11 -4.29 -6.43
C ILE A 340 10.82 -3.94 -7.19
N LEU A 341 10.86 -2.89 -8.02
CA LEU A 341 9.70 -2.46 -8.79
C LEU A 341 9.56 -3.27 -10.08
N GLU A 342 8.31 -3.60 -10.38
CA GLU A 342 7.89 -4.11 -11.68
C GLU A 342 7.82 -2.95 -12.68
N LYS A 343 7.98 -3.23 -13.98
CA LYS A 343 8.09 -2.21 -15.04
C LYS A 343 6.76 -1.55 -15.45
N ARG A 344 5.76 -1.58 -14.57
CA ARG A 344 4.39 -1.12 -14.84
C ARG A 344 3.67 -0.61 -13.60
N SER A 345 2.60 0.16 -13.85
CA SER A 345 1.72 0.68 -12.81
C SER A 345 0.78 -0.39 -12.25
N LEU A 346 0.30 -0.18 -11.01
CA LEU A 346 -0.75 -1.01 -10.42
C LEU A 346 -2.02 -1.00 -11.29
N LEU A 347 -2.35 0.12 -11.94
CA LEU A 347 -3.53 0.21 -12.81
C LEU A 347 -3.43 -0.79 -13.98
N GLU A 348 -2.24 -0.88 -14.58
CA GLU A 348 -1.94 -1.82 -15.64
C GLU A 348 -1.84 -3.27 -15.15
N MET A 349 -1.35 -3.51 -13.93
CA MET A 349 -1.31 -4.86 -13.34
C MET A 349 -2.72 -5.46 -13.19
N TYR A 350 -3.72 -4.66 -12.82
CA TYR A 350 -5.13 -5.12 -12.78
C TYR A 350 -5.70 -5.39 -14.18
N ALA A 351 -5.14 -4.74 -15.20
CA ALA A 351 -5.15 -5.13 -16.62
C ALA A 351 -5.19 -6.63 -16.85
N ASP A 352 -4.21 -7.30 -16.27
CA ASP A 352 -3.89 -8.70 -16.55
C ASP A 352 -4.93 -9.68 -16.01
N PHE A 353 -5.84 -9.24 -15.13
CA PHE A 353 -6.96 -10.09 -14.71
C PHE A 353 -7.94 -10.35 -15.86
N MET A 354 -7.87 -9.55 -16.94
CA MET A 354 -8.60 -9.77 -18.20
C MET A 354 -7.80 -10.56 -19.23
N SER A 355 -6.81 -11.38 -18.81
CA SER A 355 -6.00 -12.19 -19.74
C SER A 355 -6.77 -13.27 -20.50
N HIS A 356 -7.92 -13.68 -19.95
CA HIS A 356 -8.87 -14.63 -20.55
C HIS A 356 -10.22 -13.94 -20.81
N PRO A 357 -10.26 -12.96 -21.74
CA PRO A 357 -11.48 -12.20 -22.04
C PRO A 357 -12.56 -13.08 -22.72
N ASP A 358 -12.16 -14.21 -23.31
CA ASP A 358 -13.01 -15.29 -23.80
C ASP A 358 -13.83 -15.93 -22.68
N LEU A 359 -13.19 -16.32 -21.57
CA LEU A 359 -13.87 -16.86 -20.39
C LEU A 359 -14.77 -15.81 -19.74
N PHE A 360 -14.34 -14.55 -19.72
CA PHE A 360 -15.16 -13.43 -19.23
C PHE A 360 -16.46 -13.30 -20.03
N VAL A 361 -16.36 -13.21 -21.35
CA VAL A 361 -17.53 -13.09 -22.23
C VAL A 361 -18.40 -14.35 -22.20
N ALA A 362 -17.81 -15.53 -22.02
CA ALA A 362 -18.54 -16.79 -21.95
C ALA A 362 -19.45 -16.91 -20.72
N ILE A 363 -19.30 -16.06 -19.69
CA ILE A 363 -20.17 -16.08 -18.49
C ILE A 363 -21.65 -15.94 -18.91
N THR A 364 -21.98 -15.05 -19.85
CA THR A 364 -23.36 -14.83 -20.29
C THR A 364 -23.97 -16.01 -21.05
N ASN A 365 -23.14 -16.95 -21.56
CA ASN A 365 -23.62 -18.13 -22.28
C ASN A 365 -24.29 -19.17 -21.36
N GLY A 366 -24.28 -18.98 -20.03
CA GLY A 366 -24.90 -19.93 -19.10
C GLY A 366 -26.39 -20.05 -19.33
N SER A 367 -26.85 -21.26 -19.60
CA SER A 367 -28.26 -21.58 -19.84
C SER A 367 -29.12 -21.23 -18.62
N GLY A 368 -28.58 -21.47 -17.41
CA GLY A 368 -29.23 -21.14 -16.14
C GLY A 368 -28.33 -20.35 -15.19
N PRO A 369 -28.91 -19.79 -14.12
CA PRO A 369 -28.17 -19.03 -13.10
C PRO A 369 -27.02 -19.80 -12.45
N GLU A 370 -27.21 -21.11 -12.27
CA GLU A 370 -26.19 -22.03 -11.75
C GLU A 370 -24.94 -22.06 -12.65
N GLU A 371 -25.14 -22.29 -13.95
CA GLU A 371 -24.07 -22.38 -14.92
C GLU A 371 -23.34 -21.03 -15.07
N ARG A 372 -24.07 -19.91 -15.06
CA ARG A 372 -23.47 -18.57 -15.08
C ARG A 372 -22.61 -18.30 -13.85
N MET A 373 -23.07 -18.69 -12.65
CA MET A 373 -22.27 -18.58 -11.43
C MET A 373 -20.99 -19.42 -11.51
N ILE A 374 -21.09 -20.67 -12.00
CA ILE A 374 -19.92 -21.55 -12.13
C ILE A 374 -18.93 -20.98 -13.15
N ARG A 375 -19.40 -20.50 -14.31
CA ARG A 375 -18.54 -19.82 -15.30
C ARG A 375 -17.88 -18.58 -14.74
N PHE A 376 -18.58 -17.79 -13.92
CA PHE A 376 -17.95 -16.65 -13.27
C PHE A 376 -16.86 -17.08 -12.28
N VAL A 377 -17.07 -18.15 -11.51
CA VAL A 377 -16.03 -18.72 -10.64
C VAL A 377 -14.83 -19.25 -11.43
N GLU A 378 -15.06 -19.89 -12.58
CA GLU A 378 -14.02 -20.36 -13.48
C GLU A 378 -13.19 -19.20 -14.04
N TYR A 379 -13.84 -18.17 -14.59
CA TYR A 379 -13.18 -16.96 -15.03
C TYR A 379 -12.38 -16.28 -13.89
N TYR A 380 -13.01 -16.13 -12.72
CA TYR A 380 -12.38 -15.51 -11.56
C TYR A 380 -11.13 -16.26 -11.09
N LEU A 381 -11.12 -17.59 -11.10
CA LEU A 381 -9.95 -18.36 -10.67
C LEU A 381 -8.83 -18.40 -11.71
N THR A 382 -9.15 -18.22 -12.99
CA THR A 382 -8.16 -18.18 -14.09
C THR A 382 -7.52 -16.80 -14.26
N SER A 383 -8.07 -15.74 -13.67
CA SER A 383 -7.58 -14.36 -13.84
C SER A 383 -6.28 -14.04 -13.09
N PHE A 384 -5.82 -14.87 -12.16
CA PHE A 384 -4.71 -14.51 -11.25
C PHE A 384 -3.31 -14.91 -11.74
N HIS A 385 -3.20 -15.91 -12.61
CA HIS A 385 -1.92 -16.51 -12.96
C HIS A 385 -1.05 -15.59 -13.82
N GLU A 386 -1.68 -14.85 -14.74
CA GLU A 386 -0.99 -13.95 -15.66
C GLU A 386 -0.37 -12.74 -14.97
N GLY A 387 -1.11 -12.12 -14.06
CA GLY A 387 -0.61 -10.99 -13.26
C GLY A 387 0.55 -11.36 -12.33
N ARG A 388 0.96 -12.64 -12.28
CA ARG A 388 1.97 -13.19 -11.35
C ARG A 388 2.96 -14.17 -12.00
N LYS A 389 3.22 -14.06 -13.31
CA LYS A 389 4.15 -14.94 -14.04
C LYS A 389 5.58 -14.99 -13.51
N GLY A 390 6.06 -13.91 -12.89
CA GLY A 390 7.43 -13.84 -12.36
C GLY A 390 7.64 -14.74 -11.14
N ALA A 391 8.77 -15.46 -11.10
CA ALA A 391 9.19 -16.23 -9.93
C ALA A 391 9.53 -15.33 -8.72
N ILE A 392 9.91 -14.08 -9.00
CA ILE A 392 10.30 -13.07 -8.01
C ILE A 392 9.12 -12.13 -7.76
N ALA A 393 8.77 -11.92 -6.50
CA ALA A 393 7.80 -10.90 -6.11
C ALA A 393 8.38 -9.50 -6.33
N LYS A 394 7.87 -8.83 -7.35
CA LYS A 394 8.04 -7.39 -7.54
C LYS A 394 6.78 -6.63 -7.16
N LYS A 395 6.95 -5.32 -6.99
CA LYS A 395 5.86 -4.42 -6.66
C LYS A 395 5.61 -3.47 -7.84
N PRO A 396 4.38 -3.33 -8.36
CA PRO A 396 4.09 -2.34 -9.39
C PRO A 396 4.25 -0.91 -8.85
N TYR A 397 4.33 0.07 -9.75
CA TYR A 397 4.33 1.48 -9.38
C TYR A 397 3.05 1.83 -8.62
N ASN A 398 3.19 2.63 -7.56
CA ASN A 398 2.03 3.19 -6.87
C ASN A 398 1.44 4.27 -7.78
N PRO A 399 0.19 4.15 -8.24
CA PRO A 399 -0.36 5.14 -9.14
C PRO A 399 -0.48 6.50 -8.45
N ILE A 400 -0.24 7.57 -9.20
CA ILE A 400 -0.48 8.93 -8.70
C ILE A 400 -1.93 9.34 -8.91
N ILE A 401 -2.45 10.29 -8.14
CA ILE A 401 -3.82 10.79 -8.30
C ILE A 401 -4.07 11.25 -9.74
N GLY A 402 -5.16 10.75 -10.35
CA GLY A 402 -5.51 11.07 -11.73
C GLY A 402 -4.74 10.33 -12.82
N GLU A 403 -3.83 9.43 -12.45
CA GLU A 403 -3.24 8.48 -13.39
C GLU A 403 -4.35 7.61 -13.99
N THR A 404 -4.26 7.34 -15.30
CA THR A 404 -5.24 6.52 -16.03
C THR A 404 -4.56 5.39 -16.80
N PHE A 405 -5.25 4.28 -17.00
CA PHE A 405 -4.81 3.21 -17.89
C PHE A 405 -5.98 2.72 -18.74
N HIS A 406 -5.71 2.53 -20.03
CA HIS A 406 -6.69 2.10 -21.00
C HIS A 406 -6.12 0.99 -21.88
N CYS A 407 -6.95 -0.02 -22.12
CA CYS A 407 -6.63 -1.07 -23.09
C CYS A 407 -7.91 -1.76 -23.58
N SER A 408 -7.76 -2.55 -24.64
CA SER A 408 -8.82 -3.46 -25.09
C SER A 408 -8.31 -4.84 -25.46
N TRP A 409 -9.24 -5.78 -25.62
CA TRP A 409 -9.00 -7.08 -26.24
C TRP A 409 -10.02 -7.26 -27.36
N ARG A 410 -9.57 -7.83 -28.48
CA ARG A 410 -10.46 -8.26 -29.57
C ARG A 410 -10.35 -9.77 -29.72
N MET A 411 -11.48 -10.45 -29.75
CA MET A 411 -11.56 -11.89 -29.91
C MET A 411 -12.53 -12.23 -31.04
N PRO A 412 -12.17 -13.15 -31.95
CA PRO A 412 -13.13 -13.68 -32.92
C PRO A 412 -14.35 -14.29 -32.22
N LYS A 413 -15.58 -13.99 -32.67
CA LYS A 413 -16.77 -14.58 -32.02
C LYS A 413 -16.81 -16.11 -32.09
N SER A 414 -16.14 -16.71 -33.09
CA SER A 414 -16.00 -18.15 -33.25
C SER A 414 -15.24 -18.82 -32.10
N SER A 415 -14.23 -18.16 -31.51
CA SER A 415 -13.45 -18.74 -30.42
C SER A 415 -14.23 -18.84 -29.10
N VAL A 416 -15.26 -18.00 -28.93
CA VAL A 416 -16.12 -17.98 -27.73
C VAL A 416 -17.34 -18.89 -27.89
N ALA A 417 -17.73 -19.22 -29.13
CA ALA A 417 -18.89 -20.05 -29.41
C ALA A 417 -18.64 -21.56 -29.23
N THR A 418 -17.39 -22.01 -29.33
CA THR A 418 -17.00 -23.44 -29.31
C THR A 418 -17.11 -24.12 -27.94
N ASP A 419 -17.32 -23.39 -26.85
CA ASP A 419 -17.55 -23.98 -25.51
C ASP A 419 -19.02 -24.34 -25.24
N ALA A 420 -19.91 -24.15 -26.22
CA ALA A 420 -21.27 -24.69 -26.21
C ALA A 420 -21.27 -26.17 -26.64
N GLY A 421 -20.58 -27.02 -25.87
CA GLY A 421 -20.68 -28.47 -25.96
C GLY A 421 -19.65 -29.16 -26.86
N THR A 422 -18.97 -30.16 -26.27
CA THR A 422 -18.07 -31.16 -26.88
C THR A 422 -16.59 -30.77 -27.00
N SER A 423 -15.85 -31.00 -25.92
CA SER A 423 -14.41 -31.24 -25.99
C SER A 423 -14.14 -32.59 -26.67
N SER A 424 -13.74 -32.59 -27.94
CA SER A 424 -13.07 -33.74 -28.56
C SER A 424 -11.67 -33.36 -29.04
N CYS A 425 -10.71 -34.14 -28.60
CA CYS A 425 -9.28 -34.03 -28.85
C CYS A 425 -8.88 -34.04 -30.33
N ALA A 426 -7.69 -33.48 -30.56
CA ALA A 426 -6.73 -33.72 -31.62
C ALA A 426 -6.95 -33.02 -32.97
N HIS A 427 -6.10 -32.02 -33.25
CA HIS A 427 -5.41 -31.93 -34.54
C HIS A 427 -3.97 -31.42 -34.37
N SER A 428 -3.05 -32.13 -35.03
CA SER A 428 -1.61 -31.95 -35.09
C SER A 428 -1.19 -30.70 -35.89
N PRO A 429 0.04 -30.19 -35.70
CA PRO A 429 0.54 -29.04 -36.44
C PRO A 429 1.07 -29.46 -37.81
N SER A 430 0.45 -29.01 -38.89
CA SER A 430 1.03 -29.09 -40.24
C SER A 430 0.98 -27.74 -40.95
N GLU A 431 2.19 -27.23 -41.20
CA GLU A 431 2.65 -26.40 -42.31
C GLU A 431 2.01 -25.02 -42.55
N GLN A 432 2.86 -24.01 -42.38
CA GLN A 432 2.70 -22.64 -42.85
C GLN A 432 2.44 -22.62 -44.36
N VAL A 433 1.23 -22.19 -44.75
CA VAL A 433 0.95 -21.71 -46.11
C VAL A 433 0.67 -20.22 -45.98
N ALA A 434 1.50 -19.42 -46.66
CA ALA A 434 1.38 -17.97 -46.72
C ALA A 434 0.01 -17.53 -47.27
N PRO A 435 -0.57 -16.39 -46.81
CA PRO A 435 -1.83 -15.93 -47.36
C PRO A 435 -1.61 -15.39 -48.79
N PRO A 436 -2.54 -15.67 -49.74
CA PRO A 436 -2.50 -15.05 -51.05
C PRO A 436 -2.85 -13.57 -50.95
N LYS A 437 -2.15 -12.78 -51.76
CA LYS A 437 -2.36 -11.34 -51.93
C LYS A 437 -3.74 -11.04 -52.51
N ASP A 438 -4.31 -9.95 -52.00
CA ASP A 438 -5.26 -9.04 -52.62
C ASP A 438 -6.60 -9.62 -53.12
N VAL A 439 -7.63 -9.51 -52.26
CA VAL A 439 -9.01 -9.21 -52.69
C VAL A 439 -9.59 -8.18 -51.73
N GLU A 440 -9.89 -7.00 -52.28
CA GLU A 440 -10.59 -5.89 -51.64
C GLU A 440 -11.97 -6.33 -51.12
N GLY A 441 -12.33 -5.92 -49.89
CA GLY A 441 -13.71 -5.96 -49.40
C GLY A 441 -14.10 -7.06 -48.41
N GLN A 442 -13.20 -7.57 -47.57
CA GLN A 442 -13.61 -8.39 -46.42
C GLN A 442 -14.24 -7.49 -45.34
N ALA A 443 -15.54 -7.68 -45.09
CA ALA A 443 -16.19 -7.18 -43.88
C ALA A 443 -15.33 -7.54 -42.66
N GLU A 444 -15.12 -6.58 -41.75
CA GLU A 444 -14.33 -6.84 -40.55
C GLU A 444 -14.81 -8.13 -39.86
N PRO A 445 -13.89 -9.00 -39.42
CA PRO A 445 -14.26 -10.23 -38.75
C PRO A 445 -15.13 -9.88 -37.53
N ASP A 446 -16.30 -10.52 -37.43
CA ASP A 446 -17.22 -10.32 -36.33
C ASP A 446 -16.52 -10.72 -35.01
N CYS A 447 -16.16 -9.71 -34.21
CA CYS A 447 -15.35 -9.85 -32.99
C CYS A 447 -16.15 -9.39 -31.77
N TYR A 448 -15.81 -9.94 -30.61
CA TYR A 448 -16.14 -9.31 -29.33
C TYR A 448 -15.00 -8.38 -28.93
N THR A 449 -15.35 -7.17 -28.48
CA THR A 449 -14.39 -6.21 -27.92
C THR A 449 -14.63 -6.04 -26.43
N VAL A 450 -13.61 -6.31 -25.62
CA VAL A 450 -13.62 -5.97 -24.20
C VAL A 450 -12.78 -4.71 -24.01
N LYS A 451 -13.38 -3.64 -23.49
CA LYS A 451 -12.68 -2.39 -23.16
C LYS A 451 -12.39 -2.36 -21.66
N PHE A 452 -11.24 -1.81 -21.26
CA PHE A 452 -10.87 -1.61 -19.87
C PHE A 452 -10.38 -0.19 -19.63
N VAL A 453 -10.84 0.39 -18.52
CA VAL A 453 -10.50 1.73 -18.05
C VAL A 453 -10.18 1.66 -16.57
N ALA A 454 -9.05 2.25 -16.18
CA ALA A 454 -8.67 2.42 -14.78
C ALA A 454 -8.25 3.86 -14.50
N GLU A 455 -8.53 4.32 -13.29
CA GLU A 455 -8.12 5.64 -12.80
C GLU A 455 -7.70 5.56 -11.32
N GLN A 456 -6.65 6.25 -10.93
CA GLN A 456 -6.38 6.50 -9.52
C GLN A 456 -7.27 7.64 -9.02
N VAL A 457 -8.35 7.27 -8.32
CA VAL A 457 -9.44 8.17 -7.92
C VAL A 457 -9.22 8.86 -6.57
N SER A 458 -8.33 8.32 -5.73
CA SER A 458 -7.97 8.90 -4.43
C SER A 458 -6.52 8.59 -4.07
N HIS A 459 -5.86 9.49 -3.33
CA HIS A 459 -4.49 9.27 -2.83
C HIS A 459 -4.44 8.87 -1.34
N HIS A 460 -5.37 9.38 -0.53
CA HIS A 460 -5.42 9.13 0.91
C HIS A 460 -6.86 8.80 1.36
N PRO A 461 -7.25 7.50 1.41
CA PRO A 461 -6.46 6.31 1.05
C PRO A 461 -6.24 6.17 -0.48
N PRO A 462 -5.24 5.39 -0.93
CA PRO A 462 -4.90 5.25 -2.34
C PRO A 462 -5.88 4.29 -3.05
N VAL A 463 -7.03 4.82 -3.50
CA VAL A 463 -8.08 4.06 -4.19
C VAL A 463 -7.92 4.17 -5.70
N SER A 464 -7.97 3.03 -6.36
CA SER A 464 -8.03 2.90 -7.82
C SER A 464 -9.42 2.40 -8.22
N GLY A 465 -10.04 3.05 -9.21
CA GLY A 465 -11.28 2.61 -9.86
C GLY A 465 -10.97 1.84 -11.13
N PHE A 466 -11.75 0.81 -11.43
CA PHE A 466 -11.63 -0.07 -12.58
C PHE A 466 -12.99 -0.29 -13.22
N TYR A 467 -13.01 -0.33 -14.54
CA TYR A 467 -14.21 -0.61 -15.30
C TYR A 467 -13.84 -1.41 -16.55
N ALA A 468 -14.58 -2.49 -16.82
CA ALA A 468 -14.46 -3.26 -18.04
C ALA A 468 -15.84 -3.51 -18.65
N GLU A 469 -15.95 -3.50 -19.97
CA GLU A 469 -17.23 -3.77 -20.64
C GLU A 469 -17.08 -4.52 -21.96
N CYS A 470 -18.10 -5.31 -22.29
CA CYS A 470 -18.34 -5.85 -23.63
C CYS A 470 -19.76 -5.47 -24.03
N VAL A 471 -19.87 -4.49 -24.93
CA VAL A 471 -21.15 -3.91 -25.35
C VAL A 471 -21.97 -4.93 -26.12
N GLU A 472 -21.30 -5.68 -27.00
CA GLU A 472 -21.87 -6.72 -27.86
C GLU A 472 -22.54 -7.85 -27.05
N ARG A 473 -22.19 -7.97 -25.76
CA ARG A 473 -22.68 -8.99 -24.82
C ARG A 473 -23.46 -8.40 -23.65
N ASN A 474 -23.73 -7.09 -23.70
CA ASN A 474 -24.47 -6.38 -22.67
C ASN A 474 -23.97 -6.72 -21.25
N MET A 475 -22.65 -6.70 -21.05
CA MET A 475 -22.05 -7.01 -19.76
C MET A 475 -20.90 -6.07 -19.41
N CYS A 476 -20.71 -5.84 -18.12
CA CYS A 476 -19.64 -4.98 -17.63
C CYS A 476 -19.28 -5.28 -16.17
N VAL A 477 -18.07 -4.92 -15.79
CA VAL A 477 -17.57 -4.97 -14.40
C VAL A 477 -17.23 -3.56 -13.97
N ASN A 478 -17.67 -3.19 -12.79
CA ASN A 478 -17.19 -2.01 -12.08
C ASN A 478 -16.53 -2.44 -10.77
N ALA A 479 -15.34 -1.93 -10.46
CA ALA A 479 -14.66 -2.24 -9.22
C ALA A 479 -13.88 -1.03 -8.71
N HIS A 480 -13.64 -1.02 -7.40
CA HIS A 480 -12.69 -0.09 -6.79
C HIS A 480 -11.88 -0.84 -5.74
N VAL A 481 -10.57 -0.60 -5.69
CA VAL A 481 -9.66 -1.32 -4.81
C VAL A 481 -8.63 -0.38 -4.22
N TRP A 482 -8.26 -0.62 -2.98
CA TRP A 482 -7.09 -0.07 -2.33
C TRP A 482 -6.45 -1.12 -1.43
N THR A 483 -5.22 -0.88 -1.00
CA THR A 483 -4.45 -1.89 -0.27
C THR A 483 -4.04 -1.41 1.11
N LYS A 484 -4.02 -2.34 2.07
CA LYS A 484 -3.42 -2.17 3.40
C LYS A 484 -2.27 -3.15 3.54
N SER A 485 -1.08 -2.63 3.77
CA SER A 485 0.15 -3.43 3.83
C SER A 485 0.70 -3.48 5.25
N LYS A 486 1.00 -4.69 5.74
CA LYS A 486 1.56 -4.93 7.08
C LYS A 486 2.81 -5.79 7.03
N PHE A 487 3.82 -5.41 7.80
CA PHE A 487 5.01 -6.22 7.98
C PHE A 487 4.76 -7.37 8.98
N LEU A 488 4.94 -8.61 8.53
CA LEU A 488 4.68 -9.83 9.31
C LEU A 488 5.97 -10.56 9.72
N GLY A 489 7.11 -9.84 9.78
CA GLY A 489 8.41 -10.46 10.04
C GLY A 489 8.97 -11.02 8.75
N MET A 490 8.97 -12.34 8.55
CA MET A 490 9.52 -12.97 7.33
C MET A 490 8.67 -12.79 6.06
N SER A 491 7.55 -12.07 6.16
CA SER A 491 6.65 -11.81 5.05
C SER A 491 5.99 -10.44 5.19
N ILE A 492 5.43 -9.95 4.09
CA ILE A 492 4.59 -8.77 4.04
C ILE A 492 3.18 -9.22 3.65
N GLY A 493 2.18 -8.87 4.45
CA GLY A 493 0.78 -9.13 4.14
C GLY A 493 0.13 -7.90 3.53
N VAL A 494 -0.59 -8.09 2.42
CA VAL A 494 -1.33 -7.05 1.70
C VAL A 494 -2.79 -7.45 1.65
N THR A 495 -3.63 -6.70 2.36
CA THR A 495 -5.08 -6.86 2.31
C THR A 495 -5.64 -5.98 1.21
N MET A 496 -6.33 -6.60 0.25
CA MET A 496 -7.09 -5.90 -0.78
C MET A 496 -8.45 -5.50 -0.19
N VAL A 497 -8.73 -4.20 -0.17
CA VAL A 497 -9.97 -3.63 0.34
C VAL A 497 -10.72 -2.98 -0.81
N GLY A 498 -11.99 -3.32 -0.96
CA GLY A 498 -12.81 -2.89 -2.07
C GLY A 498 -13.81 -3.95 -2.49
N GLU A 499 -14.62 -3.61 -3.48
CA GLU A 499 -15.64 -4.48 -4.05
C GLU A 499 -15.65 -4.34 -5.57
N GLY A 500 -15.91 -5.45 -6.25
CA GLY A 500 -16.24 -5.49 -7.66
C GLY A 500 -17.68 -5.97 -7.87
N VAL A 501 -18.33 -5.44 -8.89
CA VAL A 501 -19.68 -5.83 -9.31
C VAL A 501 -19.66 -6.15 -10.80
N LEU A 502 -19.96 -7.39 -11.13
CA LEU A 502 -20.22 -7.84 -12.50
C LEU A 502 -21.71 -7.71 -12.78
N HIS A 503 -22.07 -6.98 -13.83
CA HIS A 503 -23.43 -6.85 -14.33
C HIS A 503 -23.58 -7.68 -15.62
N LEU A 504 -24.53 -8.61 -15.62
CA LEU A 504 -25.00 -9.32 -16.81
C LEU A 504 -26.37 -8.74 -17.18
N LEU A 505 -26.39 -7.72 -18.05
CA LEU A 505 -27.58 -6.90 -18.26
C LEU A 505 -28.70 -7.66 -18.98
N GLU A 506 -28.35 -8.55 -19.91
CA GLU A 506 -29.31 -9.42 -20.60
C GLU A 506 -30.11 -10.29 -19.62
N HIS A 507 -29.46 -10.74 -18.54
CA HIS A 507 -30.08 -11.55 -17.49
C HIS A 507 -30.63 -10.70 -16.34
N GLY A 508 -30.32 -9.39 -16.31
CA GLY A 508 -30.57 -8.49 -15.19
C GLY A 508 -29.97 -9.01 -13.88
N GLU A 509 -28.76 -9.57 -13.92
CA GLU A 509 -28.06 -10.18 -12.79
C GLU A 509 -26.84 -9.36 -12.38
N GLU A 510 -26.59 -9.31 -11.07
CA GLU A 510 -25.46 -8.59 -10.49
C GLU A 510 -24.71 -9.52 -9.55
N TYR A 511 -23.40 -9.62 -9.74
CA TYR A 511 -22.52 -10.47 -8.94
C TYR A 511 -21.50 -9.60 -8.21
N THR A 512 -21.66 -9.49 -6.89
CA THR A 512 -20.71 -8.79 -6.01
C THR A 512 -19.56 -9.72 -5.64
N PHE A 513 -18.32 -9.28 -5.77
CA PHE A 513 -17.12 -10.06 -5.45
C PHE A 513 -16.04 -9.20 -4.79
N SER A 514 -15.09 -9.87 -4.14
CA SER A 514 -13.93 -9.28 -3.48
C SER A 514 -12.65 -9.91 -4.04
N LEU A 515 -11.48 -9.34 -3.73
CA LEU A 515 -10.17 -9.89 -4.13
C LEU A 515 -9.48 -10.59 -2.96
N PRO A 516 -8.64 -11.63 -3.21
CA PRO A 516 -7.88 -12.29 -2.17
C PRO A 516 -6.80 -11.36 -1.60
N CYS A 517 -6.34 -11.66 -0.39
CA CYS A 517 -5.12 -11.04 0.15
C CYS A 517 -3.89 -11.57 -0.59
N ALA A 518 -2.84 -10.78 -0.64
CA ALA A 518 -1.54 -11.18 -1.19
C ALA A 518 -0.47 -11.13 -0.11
N TYR A 519 0.49 -12.05 -0.16
CA TYR A 519 1.60 -12.14 0.77
C TYR A 519 2.90 -12.20 -0.02
N ALA A 520 3.81 -11.25 0.21
CA ALA A 520 5.19 -11.37 -0.23
C ALA A 520 5.94 -12.20 0.82
N ARG A 521 6.30 -13.43 0.47
CA ARG A 521 7.03 -14.37 1.33
C ARG A 521 8.53 -14.26 1.09
N SER A 522 9.33 -14.81 1.99
CA SER A 522 10.78 -14.94 1.81
C SER A 522 11.53 -13.63 1.52
N ILE A 523 11.09 -12.52 2.13
CA ILE A 523 11.66 -11.17 1.87
C ILE A 523 13.14 -10.99 2.27
N LEU A 524 13.74 -11.97 2.95
CA LEU A 524 15.16 -12.01 3.30
C LEU A 524 16.03 -12.76 2.27
N THR A 525 15.39 -13.49 1.35
CA THR A 525 16.02 -14.27 0.29
C THR A 525 15.41 -13.83 -1.04
N VAL A 526 14.89 -14.77 -1.84
CA VAL A 526 14.16 -14.48 -3.07
C VAL A 526 12.69 -14.35 -2.71
N PRO A 527 12.11 -13.14 -2.78
CA PRO A 527 10.72 -12.96 -2.40
C PRO A 527 9.80 -13.58 -3.47
N TRP A 528 8.67 -14.14 -3.05
CA TRP A 528 7.66 -14.70 -3.96
C TRP A 528 6.25 -14.39 -3.47
N VAL A 529 5.28 -14.37 -4.38
CA VAL A 529 3.89 -13.97 -4.09
C VAL A 529 3.03 -15.18 -3.78
N GLU A 530 2.26 -15.08 -2.70
CA GLU A 530 1.25 -16.05 -2.31
C GLU A 530 -0.12 -15.37 -2.17
N LEU A 531 -1.16 -15.94 -2.75
CA LEU A 531 -2.53 -15.50 -2.50
C LEU A 531 -3.10 -16.22 -1.28
N GLY A 532 -3.90 -15.52 -0.49
CA GLY A 532 -4.51 -16.08 0.70
C GLY A 532 -5.84 -15.43 1.09
N GLY A 533 -6.58 -16.13 1.95
CA GLY A 533 -7.81 -15.63 2.53
C GLY A 533 -9.07 -16.07 1.78
N LYS A 534 -10.21 -15.70 2.34
CA LYS A 534 -11.53 -16.07 1.85
C LYS A 534 -12.12 -14.96 0.97
N VAL A 535 -12.63 -15.34 -0.18
CA VAL A 535 -13.38 -14.50 -1.11
C VAL A 535 -14.80 -15.05 -1.22
N ASN A 536 -15.78 -14.15 -1.32
CA ASN A 536 -17.14 -14.53 -1.66
C ASN A 536 -17.58 -13.85 -2.96
N ILE A 537 -18.34 -14.58 -3.76
CA ILE A 537 -19.07 -14.08 -4.92
C ILE A 537 -20.56 -14.31 -4.62
N ASN A 538 -21.41 -13.31 -4.81
CA ASN A 538 -22.82 -13.41 -4.48
C ASN A 538 -23.70 -12.74 -5.53
N CYS A 539 -24.78 -13.41 -5.93
CA CYS A 539 -25.83 -12.84 -6.75
C CYS A 539 -27.16 -12.86 -5.99
N ALA A 540 -27.62 -11.67 -5.57
CA ALA A 540 -28.82 -11.55 -4.74
C ALA A 540 -30.10 -12.01 -5.47
N LYS A 541 -30.20 -11.73 -6.77
CA LYS A 541 -31.38 -12.07 -7.59
C LYS A 541 -31.57 -13.58 -7.74
N THR A 542 -30.50 -14.30 -8.01
CA THR A 542 -30.56 -15.74 -8.28
C THR A 542 -30.45 -16.57 -7.00
N GLY A 543 -29.95 -15.96 -5.92
CA GLY A 543 -29.71 -16.63 -4.65
C GLY A 543 -28.53 -17.59 -4.69
N TYR A 544 -27.68 -17.56 -5.71
CA TYR A 544 -26.44 -18.32 -5.74
C TYR A 544 -25.29 -17.53 -5.11
N SER A 545 -24.41 -18.24 -4.42
CA SER A 545 -23.16 -17.70 -3.92
C SER A 545 -22.01 -18.69 -4.11
N ALA A 546 -20.79 -18.17 -4.19
CA ALA A 546 -19.57 -18.96 -4.16
C ALA A 546 -18.68 -18.50 -3.00
N SER A 547 -18.15 -19.46 -2.27
CA SER A 547 -17.21 -19.24 -1.17
C SER A 547 -15.87 -19.87 -1.55
N ILE A 548 -14.87 -19.05 -1.85
CA ILE A 548 -13.55 -19.46 -2.34
C ILE A 548 -12.52 -19.16 -1.26
N ASN A 549 -11.61 -20.09 -1.00
CA ASN A 549 -10.53 -19.96 -0.03
C ASN A 549 -9.19 -20.20 -0.71
N PHE A 550 -8.36 -19.16 -0.74
CA PHE A 550 -6.96 -19.24 -1.15
C PHE A 550 -6.14 -19.65 0.08
N HIS A 551 -5.52 -20.81 0.01
CA HIS A 551 -4.75 -21.38 1.11
C HIS A 551 -3.31 -20.90 1.02
N THR A 552 -2.84 -20.27 2.09
CA THR A 552 -1.41 -20.07 2.28
C THR A 552 -0.74 -21.38 2.70
N LYS A 553 0.51 -21.57 2.27
CA LYS A 553 1.31 -22.76 2.56
C LYS A 553 1.35 -23.04 4.07
N PRO A 554 0.94 -24.23 4.51
CA PRO A 554 1.14 -24.67 5.89
C PRO A 554 2.63 -24.81 6.23
N PHE A 555 2.98 -24.71 7.51
CA PHE A 555 4.38 -24.87 7.96
C PHE A 555 4.96 -26.26 7.68
N TYR A 556 4.12 -27.31 7.67
CA TYR A 556 4.52 -28.69 7.42
C TYR A 556 3.84 -29.26 6.18
N GLY A 557 4.63 -29.56 5.15
CA GLY A 557 4.13 -30.15 3.90
C GLY A 557 3.09 -29.31 3.17
N GLY A 558 2.50 -29.88 2.13
CA GLY A 558 1.46 -29.24 1.33
C GLY A 558 1.96 -28.58 0.05
N LYS A 559 1.04 -28.41 -0.89
CA LYS A 559 1.27 -27.75 -2.17
C LYS A 559 1.12 -26.24 -2.05
N LEU A 560 1.91 -25.51 -2.82
CA LEU A 560 1.78 -24.06 -2.97
C LEU A 560 0.51 -23.72 -3.74
N HIS A 561 0.04 -22.48 -3.60
CA HIS A 561 -1.02 -21.91 -4.43
C HIS A 561 -2.36 -22.67 -4.39
N ARG A 562 -2.60 -23.46 -3.34
CA ARG A 562 -3.81 -24.26 -3.23
C ARG A 562 -5.04 -23.37 -3.10
N VAL A 563 -6.10 -23.68 -3.85
CA VAL A 563 -7.40 -23.05 -3.76
C VAL A 563 -8.48 -24.10 -3.57
N THR A 564 -9.51 -23.77 -2.79
CA THR A 564 -10.73 -24.57 -2.67
C THR A 564 -11.93 -23.65 -2.69
N GLY A 565 -13.02 -24.06 -3.30
CA GLY A 565 -14.25 -23.29 -3.28
C GLY A 565 -15.48 -24.17 -3.41
N GLU A 566 -16.63 -23.60 -3.09
CA GLU A 566 -17.93 -24.22 -3.29
C GLU A 566 -18.92 -23.18 -3.79
N VAL A 567 -19.70 -23.58 -4.79
CA VAL A 567 -20.85 -22.85 -5.30
C VAL A 567 -22.10 -23.45 -4.69
N LYS A 568 -22.95 -22.61 -4.12
CA LYS A 568 -24.14 -22.99 -3.37
C LYS A 568 -25.35 -22.18 -3.80
N GLN A 569 -26.52 -22.80 -3.70
CA GLN A 569 -27.79 -22.10 -3.72
C GLN A 569 -28.18 -21.75 -2.27
N ASN A 570 -28.26 -20.46 -1.95
CA ASN A 570 -28.42 -19.97 -0.58
C ASN A 570 -29.74 -20.41 0.08
N MET A 571 -30.82 -20.52 -0.70
CA MET A 571 -32.15 -20.88 -0.19
C MET A 571 -32.21 -22.33 0.31
N THR A 572 -31.56 -23.25 -0.40
CA THR A 572 -31.58 -24.69 -0.14
C THR A 572 -30.32 -25.17 0.60
N ASN A 573 -29.28 -24.31 0.64
CA ASN A 573 -27.93 -24.65 1.08
C ASN A 573 -27.32 -25.85 0.32
N THR A 574 -27.83 -26.11 -0.89
CA THR A 574 -27.34 -27.18 -1.77
C THR A 574 -26.06 -26.73 -2.46
N VAL A 575 -25.03 -27.57 -2.39
CA VAL A 575 -23.77 -27.38 -3.13
C VAL A 575 -23.96 -27.92 -4.55
N VAL A 576 -23.75 -27.06 -5.54
CA VAL A 576 -23.91 -27.39 -6.96
C VAL A 576 -22.58 -27.66 -7.66
N CYS A 577 -21.51 -27.05 -7.15
CA CYS A 577 -20.15 -27.26 -7.67
C CYS A 577 -19.13 -27.10 -6.55
N ARG A 578 -18.09 -27.94 -6.55
CA ARG A 578 -16.90 -27.79 -5.73
C ARG A 578 -15.71 -27.57 -6.65
N VAL A 579 -14.84 -26.63 -6.29
CA VAL A 579 -13.58 -26.40 -7.00
C VAL A 579 -12.41 -26.64 -6.06
N GLN A 580 -11.37 -27.32 -6.52
CA GLN A 580 -10.12 -27.50 -5.80
C GLN A 580 -8.95 -27.54 -6.76
N GLY A 581 -7.74 -27.20 -6.30
CA GLY A 581 -6.55 -27.27 -7.13
C GLY A 581 -5.54 -26.20 -6.78
N GLU A 582 -4.81 -25.74 -7.80
CA GLU A 582 -3.74 -24.75 -7.70
C GLU A 582 -4.06 -23.59 -8.65
N TRP A 583 -4.19 -22.35 -8.13
CA TRP A 583 -4.67 -21.19 -8.91
C TRP A 583 -3.72 -20.74 -10.02
N ASN A 584 -2.53 -21.32 -10.11
CA ASN A 584 -1.53 -21.08 -11.15
C ASN A 584 -1.17 -22.34 -11.95
N SER A 585 -1.92 -23.44 -11.79
CA SER A 585 -1.61 -24.72 -12.43
C SER A 585 -2.90 -25.41 -12.88
N VAL A 586 -3.44 -26.38 -12.12
CA VAL A 586 -4.64 -27.12 -12.51
C VAL A 586 -5.75 -26.91 -11.48
N LEU A 587 -6.95 -26.61 -11.98
CA LEU A 587 -8.19 -26.55 -11.21
C LEU A 587 -9.09 -27.73 -11.59
N GLU A 588 -9.74 -28.31 -10.59
CA GLU A 588 -10.68 -29.41 -10.70
C GLU A 588 -12.05 -28.93 -10.20
N PHE A 589 -13.05 -28.99 -11.07
CA PHE A 589 -14.44 -28.66 -10.78
C PHE A 589 -15.25 -29.95 -10.72
N THR A 590 -15.85 -30.25 -9.57
CA THR A 590 -16.76 -31.38 -9.38
C THR A 590 -18.19 -30.88 -9.29
N TYR A 591 -19.05 -31.35 -10.19
CA TYR A 591 -20.44 -30.94 -10.30
C TYR A 591 -21.37 -31.85 -9.49
N SER A 592 -22.60 -31.40 -9.24
CA SER A 592 -23.63 -32.14 -8.51
C SER A 592 -24.01 -33.49 -9.15
N ASN A 593 -23.86 -33.63 -10.47
CA ASN A 593 -24.09 -34.86 -11.22
C ASN A 593 -22.93 -35.89 -11.07
N GLY A 594 -21.85 -35.55 -10.37
CA GLY A 594 -20.65 -36.38 -10.22
C GLY A 594 -19.62 -36.25 -11.34
N GLU A 595 -19.88 -35.43 -12.36
CA GLU A 595 -18.93 -35.09 -13.41
C GLU A 595 -17.80 -34.22 -12.85
N THR A 596 -16.61 -34.37 -13.44
CA THR A 596 -15.44 -33.56 -13.09
C THR A 596 -14.84 -32.92 -14.34
N LYS A 597 -14.62 -31.60 -14.29
CA LYS A 597 -13.91 -30.83 -15.32
C LYS A 597 -12.54 -30.40 -14.78
N TYR A 598 -11.51 -30.53 -15.61
CA TYR A 598 -10.16 -30.04 -15.30
C TYR A 598 -9.86 -28.82 -16.18
N VAL A 599 -9.37 -27.74 -15.55
CA VAL A 599 -8.89 -26.53 -16.23
C VAL A 599 -7.39 -26.43 -15.97
N ASP A 600 -6.59 -26.57 -17.02
CA ASP A 600 -5.14 -26.49 -16.97
C ASP A 600 -4.68 -25.09 -17.41
N LEU A 601 -4.38 -24.24 -16.43
CA LEU A 601 -4.01 -22.84 -16.64
C LEU A 601 -2.69 -22.69 -17.40
N THR A 602 -1.83 -23.71 -17.39
CA THR A 602 -0.55 -23.71 -18.12
C THR A 602 -0.74 -23.88 -19.63
N LYS A 603 -1.91 -24.36 -20.06
CA LYS A 603 -2.27 -24.59 -21.47
C LYS A 603 -3.27 -23.57 -22.01
N LEU A 604 -3.83 -22.72 -21.16
CA LEU A 604 -4.77 -21.68 -21.60
C LEU A 604 -4.05 -20.64 -22.46
N SER A 605 -4.59 -20.38 -23.65
CA SER A 605 -4.10 -19.32 -24.53
C SER A 605 -4.46 -17.96 -23.97
N VAL A 606 -3.45 -17.14 -23.70
CA VAL A 606 -3.62 -15.79 -23.18
C VAL A 606 -3.87 -14.82 -24.32
N THR A 607 -4.92 -14.01 -24.20
CA THR A 607 -5.17 -12.94 -25.16
C THR A 607 -4.42 -11.70 -24.71
N ARG A 608 -3.51 -11.20 -25.55
CA ARG A 608 -2.72 -10.00 -25.26
C ARG A 608 -3.63 -8.76 -25.28
N LYS A 609 -3.42 -7.88 -24.31
CA LYS A 609 -4.06 -6.56 -24.29
C LYS A 609 -3.56 -5.71 -25.46
N ARG A 610 -4.39 -4.80 -25.93
CA ARG A 610 -4.08 -3.81 -26.94
C ARG A 610 -4.00 -2.45 -26.26
N VAL A 611 -2.94 -1.70 -26.51
CA VAL A 611 -2.68 -0.40 -25.87
C VAL A 611 -2.28 0.60 -26.94
N ARG A 612 -2.67 1.87 -26.78
CA ARG A 612 -2.23 2.94 -27.68
C ARG A 612 -0.70 3.11 -27.62
N PRO A 613 -0.04 3.42 -28.75
CA PRO A 613 1.36 3.83 -28.75
C PRO A 613 1.65 5.02 -27.82
N LEU A 614 2.84 5.08 -27.24
CA LEU A 614 3.23 6.10 -26.25
C LEU A 614 3.04 7.53 -26.77
N GLU A 615 3.25 7.76 -28.06
CA GLU A 615 3.14 9.06 -28.71
C GLU A 615 1.69 9.58 -28.72
N LYS A 616 0.71 8.66 -28.73
CA LYS A 616 -0.72 8.96 -28.71
C LYS A 616 -1.32 8.99 -27.30
N GLN A 617 -0.59 8.50 -26.30
CA GLN A 617 -1.09 8.48 -24.92
C GLN A 617 -1.10 9.87 -24.30
N GLY A 618 -2.09 10.18 -23.45
CA GLY A 618 -2.13 11.41 -22.66
C GLY A 618 -1.03 11.46 -21.58
N PRO A 619 -0.70 12.65 -21.05
CA PRO A 619 0.41 12.82 -20.08
C PRO A 619 0.20 12.13 -18.73
N PHE A 620 -1.03 11.73 -18.42
CA PHE A 620 -1.39 10.99 -17.19
C PHE A 620 -1.68 9.51 -17.46
N GLU A 621 -1.54 9.02 -18.69
CA GLU A 621 -1.65 7.58 -18.96
C GLU A 621 -0.42 6.85 -18.44
N SER A 622 -0.63 5.72 -17.76
CA SER A 622 0.40 5.04 -16.96
C SER A 622 1.71 4.82 -17.71
N ARG A 623 1.70 4.30 -18.94
CA ARG A 623 2.95 3.99 -19.67
C ARG A 623 3.71 5.26 -20.04
N ARG A 624 3.04 6.30 -20.53
CA ARG A 624 3.67 7.61 -20.83
C ARG A 624 4.15 8.30 -19.56
N LEU A 625 3.36 8.24 -18.49
CA LEU A 625 3.68 8.88 -17.22
C LEU A 625 4.94 8.27 -16.56
N TRP A 626 5.06 6.94 -16.60
CA TRP A 626 6.17 6.21 -15.98
C TRP A 626 7.32 5.88 -16.95
N GLN A 627 7.25 6.32 -18.21
CA GLN A 627 8.16 5.91 -19.29
C GLN A 627 9.65 5.97 -18.92
N HIS A 628 10.11 7.07 -18.30
CA HIS A 628 11.53 7.24 -17.96
C HIS A 628 12.00 6.35 -16.82
N VAL A 629 11.09 6.01 -15.88
CA VAL A 629 11.36 5.03 -14.82
C VAL A 629 11.47 3.63 -15.43
N THR A 630 10.53 3.27 -16.30
CA THR A 630 10.51 1.98 -17.00
C THR A 630 11.72 1.81 -17.92
N GLU A 631 12.10 2.83 -18.68
CA GLU A 631 13.30 2.86 -19.53
C GLU A 631 14.57 2.63 -18.71
N SER A 632 14.76 3.39 -17.63
CA SER A 632 15.96 3.27 -16.77
C SER A 632 16.04 1.90 -16.10
N LEU A 633 14.90 1.34 -15.65
CA LEU A 633 14.84 -0.04 -15.13
C LEU A 633 15.11 -1.10 -16.19
N ARG A 634 14.78 -0.84 -17.45
CA ARG A 634 15.10 -1.75 -18.57
C ARG A 634 16.59 -1.71 -18.90
N ASP A 635 17.21 -0.55 -18.79
CA ASP A 635 18.65 -0.35 -19.02
C ASP A 635 19.52 -0.79 -17.82
N GLY A 636 18.90 -1.18 -16.70
CA GLY A 636 19.59 -1.58 -15.47
C GLY A 636 20.12 -0.41 -14.63
N ASP A 637 19.78 0.83 -14.99
CA ASP A 637 20.21 2.05 -14.29
C ASP A 637 19.25 2.37 -13.13
N ILE A 638 19.50 1.74 -11.99
CA ILE A 638 18.66 1.87 -10.79
C ILE A 638 18.71 3.28 -10.20
N ASP A 639 19.85 3.97 -10.29
CA ASP A 639 20.02 5.31 -9.74
C ASP A 639 19.18 6.31 -10.53
N LYS A 640 19.27 6.26 -11.86
CA LYS A 640 18.45 7.10 -12.75
C LYS A 640 16.97 6.78 -12.65
N ALA A 641 16.60 5.51 -12.52
CA ALA A 641 15.22 5.11 -12.25
C ALA A 641 14.69 5.72 -10.94
N THR A 642 15.53 5.73 -9.90
CA THR A 642 15.21 6.31 -8.58
C THR A 642 15.03 7.82 -8.67
N GLU A 643 15.87 8.51 -9.44
CA GLU A 643 15.77 9.95 -9.67
C GLU A 643 14.46 10.31 -10.40
N HIS A 644 14.16 9.65 -11.52
CA HIS A 644 12.91 9.87 -12.26
C HIS A 644 11.67 9.60 -11.41
N LYS A 645 11.68 8.50 -10.65
CA LYS A 645 10.60 8.16 -9.71
C LYS A 645 10.42 9.24 -8.65
N ARG A 646 11.52 9.69 -8.04
CA ARG A 646 11.49 10.75 -7.01
C ARG A 646 10.95 12.05 -7.58
N ALA A 647 11.38 12.46 -8.77
CA ALA A 647 10.92 13.69 -9.41
C ALA A 647 9.39 13.67 -9.64
N LEU A 648 8.86 12.53 -10.08
CA LEU A 648 7.42 12.33 -10.30
C LEU A 648 6.63 12.38 -8.97
N GLU A 649 7.10 11.68 -7.93
CA GLU A 649 6.47 11.69 -6.60
C GLU A 649 6.58 13.06 -5.89
N GLU A 650 7.65 13.82 -6.14
CA GLU A 650 7.82 15.17 -5.62
C GLU A 650 6.90 16.18 -6.33
N ARG A 651 6.75 16.06 -7.66
CA ARG A 651 5.74 16.81 -8.42
C ARG A 651 4.34 16.58 -7.87
N GLN A 652 3.96 15.32 -7.66
CA GLN A 652 2.66 14.97 -7.09
C GLN A 652 2.44 15.61 -5.70
N ARG A 653 3.44 15.50 -4.80
CA ARG A 653 3.36 16.09 -3.45
C ARG A 653 3.22 17.62 -3.48
N ASN A 654 3.87 18.28 -4.44
CA ASN A 654 3.76 19.73 -4.62
C ASN A 654 2.38 20.12 -5.16
N GLU A 655 1.85 19.39 -6.15
CA GLU A 655 0.50 19.61 -6.68
C GLU A 655 -0.58 19.35 -5.62
N GLU A 656 -0.39 18.36 -4.75
CA GLU A 656 -1.29 18.11 -3.61
C GLU A 656 -1.26 19.23 -2.58
N ARG A 657 -0.06 19.74 -2.25
CA ARG A 657 0.07 20.88 -1.35
C ARG A 657 -0.63 22.11 -1.91
N LEU A 658 -0.45 22.40 -3.19
CA LEU A 658 -1.13 23.51 -3.86
C LEU A 658 -2.66 23.34 -3.84
N ARG A 659 -3.16 22.13 -4.12
CA ARG A 659 -4.61 21.83 -4.03
C ARG A 659 -5.16 22.03 -2.62
N ALA A 660 -4.40 21.63 -1.59
CA ALA A 660 -4.79 21.86 -0.20
C ALA A 660 -4.77 23.35 0.17
N GLU A 661 -3.75 24.09 -0.25
CA GLU A 661 -3.63 25.54 -0.01
C GLU A 661 -4.71 26.36 -0.72
N THR A 662 -5.16 25.90 -1.89
CA THR A 662 -6.19 26.56 -2.71
C THR A 662 -7.61 26.03 -2.45
N GLU A 663 -7.76 25.05 -1.56
CA GLU A 663 -9.02 24.33 -1.30
C GLU A 663 -9.67 23.76 -2.58
N THR A 664 -8.86 23.44 -3.58
CA THR A 664 -9.34 22.93 -4.88
C THR A 664 -9.37 21.39 -4.85
N PRO A 665 -10.56 20.75 -4.82
CA PRO A 665 -10.63 19.29 -4.81
C PRO A 665 -10.11 18.70 -6.12
N TRP A 666 -9.63 17.46 -6.07
CA TRP A 666 -9.33 16.72 -7.28
C TRP A 666 -10.63 16.28 -7.95
N CYS A 667 -10.79 16.60 -9.23
CA CYS A 667 -11.87 16.08 -10.07
C CYS A 667 -11.38 14.88 -10.87
N THR A 668 -11.96 13.72 -10.59
CA THR A 668 -11.75 12.48 -11.36
C THR A 668 -12.34 12.60 -12.75
N LYS A 669 -11.74 11.89 -13.71
CA LYS A 669 -12.16 11.91 -15.13
C LYS A 669 -13.26 10.90 -15.41
N TYR A 670 -13.03 9.64 -15.04
CA TYR A 670 -13.82 8.50 -15.50
C TYR A 670 -14.70 7.89 -14.42
N PHE A 671 -14.44 8.19 -13.15
CA PHE A 671 -15.19 7.63 -12.04
C PHE A 671 -15.83 8.72 -11.19
N LEU A 672 -17.04 8.46 -10.73
CA LEU A 672 -17.78 9.31 -9.81
C LEU A 672 -17.88 8.59 -8.46
N LYS A 673 -17.75 9.35 -7.38
CA LYS A 673 -17.94 8.81 -6.03
C LYS A 673 -19.42 8.51 -5.81
N ASP A 674 -19.74 7.30 -5.39
CA ASP A 674 -21.10 6.86 -5.06
C ASP A 674 -21.11 6.14 -3.71
N GLY A 675 -21.69 6.79 -2.70
CA GLY A 675 -21.57 6.37 -1.30
C GLY A 675 -20.10 6.24 -0.87
N ASP A 676 -19.74 5.04 -0.42
CA ASP A 676 -18.37 4.67 -0.02
C ASP A 676 -17.52 4.12 -1.19
N GLY A 677 -18.12 3.94 -2.38
CA GLY A 677 -17.49 3.36 -3.56
C GLY A 677 -17.28 4.35 -4.71
N TRP A 678 -16.89 3.80 -5.86
CA TRP A 678 -16.63 4.56 -7.08
C TRP A 678 -17.24 3.85 -8.29
N VAL A 679 -18.02 4.59 -9.09
CA VAL A 679 -18.75 4.07 -10.24
C VAL A 679 -18.28 4.77 -11.50
N TYR A 680 -18.13 4.02 -12.59
CA TYR A 680 -17.78 4.59 -13.88
C TYR A 680 -18.83 5.62 -14.32
N HIS A 681 -18.40 6.72 -14.92
CA HIS A 681 -19.26 7.89 -15.19
C HIS A 681 -20.33 7.63 -16.27
N LYS A 682 -20.04 6.76 -17.24
CA LYS A 682 -20.94 6.30 -18.32
C LYS A 682 -21.06 4.77 -18.32
N PRO A 683 -21.60 4.16 -17.25
CA PRO A 683 -21.63 2.71 -17.15
C PRO A 683 -22.70 2.14 -18.10
N LEU A 684 -22.43 0.96 -18.66
CA LEU A 684 -23.24 0.35 -19.71
C LEU A 684 -24.71 0.19 -19.30
N TRP A 685 -24.97 -0.16 -18.03
CA TRP A 685 -26.34 -0.31 -17.51
C TRP A 685 -27.16 0.99 -17.52
N LYS A 686 -26.54 2.16 -17.40
CA LYS A 686 -27.25 3.45 -17.51
C LYS A 686 -27.53 3.83 -18.96
N THR A 687 -26.60 3.52 -19.86
CA THR A 687 -26.73 3.82 -21.29
C THR A 687 -27.82 2.98 -21.96
N VAL A 688 -27.89 1.68 -21.64
CA VAL A 688 -28.93 0.78 -22.18
C VAL A 688 -30.33 1.16 -21.69
N SER A 689 -30.49 1.51 -20.40
CA SER A 689 -31.80 1.95 -19.88
C SER A 689 -32.28 3.26 -20.53
N ALA A 690 -31.39 4.21 -20.78
CA ALA A 690 -31.75 5.46 -21.45
C ALA A 690 -32.20 5.25 -22.91
N ALA A 691 -31.56 4.32 -23.63
CA ALA A 691 -31.97 3.95 -24.99
C ALA A 691 -33.34 3.26 -25.03
N GLN A 692 -33.66 2.43 -24.02
CA GLN A 692 -34.97 1.78 -23.90
C GLN A 692 -36.10 2.77 -23.58
N THR A 693 -35.84 3.78 -22.73
CA THR A 693 -36.84 4.83 -22.41
C THR A 693 -37.14 5.73 -23.61
N GLN A 694 -36.14 6.08 -24.43
CA GLN A 694 -36.36 6.86 -25.64
C GLN A 694 -37.16 6.09 -26.71
N GLN A 695 -37.05 4.76 -26.75
CA GLN A 695 -37.84 3.93 -27.65
C GLN A 695 -39.31 3.78 -27.22
N THR A 696 -39.60 3.86 -25.91
CA THR A 696 -40.99 3.83 -25.41
C THR A 696 -41.72 5.16 -25.55
N ASP A 697 -41.01 6.29 -25.57
CA ASP A 697 -41.63 7.61 -25.79
C ASP A 697 -41.83 7.95 -27.29
N SER A 698 -41.29 7.11 -28.19
CA SER A 698 -41.38 7.26 -29.64
C SER A 698 -42.43 6.35 -30.30
N ASN A 699 -43.11 5.51 -29.52
CA ASN A 699 -44.25 4.66 -29.92
C ASN A 699 -45.51 5.12 -29.20
#